data_AF-A0A6I7XUU8-F1
#
_entry.id   AF-A0A6I7XUU8-F1
#
_cell.length_a   1.000
_cell.length_b   1.000
_cell.length_c   1.000
_cell.angle_alpha   90.00
_cell.angle_beta   90.00
_cell.angle_gamma   90.00
#
_symmetry.space_group_name_H-M   'P 1'
#
loop_
_entity.id
_entity.type
_entity.pdbx_description
1 polymer ?
#
loop_
_entity_poly.entity_id
_entity_poly.type
_entity_poly.pdbx_seq_one_letter_code
_entity_poly.pdbx_strand_id
1 'polypeptide(L)'
;MRVSNVTVRKRLIFILISGILIFTIIDIRLGYVQFFLGNMLTDRAKDSWSRNITFEPERGKILDRNGVELATNKSAPTVFVVPRQIEKPAETAEKLAAVLGVEKDEIYKRVTKKESIVRLDKGGRKISHDKAKEVRGLSLKGVYIAEDSIRYYPFGNFLSHVLGFAGSDNQGLMGLEKYYDKELNGDDGHVRFFADAKGQRMPNVGDDFKKPEAGLNLGLTIDARINRIMEREMNIAESTYNPDGMIAIAMNPKNGEILGMSSRPSFDPADFQSVSPEVYNRNLPVWSTYEPGSTFKIITLAAALNENLVDLEKDTFYDDGAAEVGGARLKCWKAGGHGSQTFLEVVQNSCNPGFIELGDRLGKDRLFKYIRNFGFGQKTGIDLQGEGSGILFNLDKVGPVEQATTSFGQGVSVTPIQQVAAVAAAVNGGTLYQPYIAKEFIDPKNNQVVSKKTPVEKRKVISKETSEKVRYALENVVAKGSGKGAFIDGYRVGGKTGTAQKVKDGKYLENNYIVSFIGFAPADDPEIVVYVAVDNPKGVTQFGGVVAAPIVGNILRDALPVMGVKPRKEQVEREYKWGDIPTVEVPNLIGMKKKDLQTQLVDLKLDISGDGEKVIKQSPEAGAKVKEGSKIRIYFGN
;
A
#
# COMPACT_ATOMS: atom_id res chain seq x y z
N MET A 1 -19.64 -86.31 -60.44
CA MET A 1 -18.50 -86.48 -59.52
C MET A 1 -19.02 -86.66 -58.10
N ARG A 2 -18.94 -87.87 -57.52
CA ARG A 2 -19.31 -88.11 -56.12
C ARG A 2 -18.18 -87.56 -55.24
N VAL A 3 -18.43 -86.43 -54.58
CA VAL A 3 -17.47 -85.88 -53.62
C VAL A 3 -17.30 -86.90 -52.49
N SER A 4 -16.09 -87.41 -52.31
CA SER A 4 -15.76 -88.38 -51.26
C SER A 4 -16.14 -87.83 -49.88
N ASN A 5 -16.78 -88.64 -49.03
CA ASN A 5 -17.13 -88.30 -47.63
C ASN A 5 -15.93 -87.75 -46.83
N VAL A 6 -14.70 -88.13 -47.21
CA VAL A 6 -13.45 -87.61 -46.61
C VAL A 6 -13.25 -86.13 -46.95
N THR A 7 -13.56 -85.71 -48.17
CA THR A 7 -13.48 -84.32 -48.63
C THR A 7 -14.49 -83.42 -47.93
N VAL A 8 -15.71 -83.93 -47.69
CA VAL A 8 -16.76 -83.21 -46.95
C VAL A 8 -16.38 -83.07 -45.48
N ARG A 9 -15.86 -84.12 -44.83
CA ARG A 9 -15.33 -84.05 -43.45
C ARG A 9 -14.15 -83.08 -43.31
N LYS A 10 -13.19 -83.08 -44.25
CA LYS A 10 -12.07 -82.12 -44.25
C LYS A 10 -12.56 -80.67 -44.39
N ARG A 11 -13.55 -80.41 -45.25
CA ARG A 11 -14.18 -79.08 -45.38
C ARG A 11 -14.91 -78.65 -44.12
N LEU A 12 -15.66 -79.55 -43.48
CA LEU A 12 -16.34 -79.28 -42.21
C LEU A 12 -15.36 -78.99 -41.06
N ILE A 13 -14.28 -79.76 -40.94
CA ILE A 13 -13.23 -79.53 -39.93
C ILE A 13 -12.52 -78.20 -40.20
N PHE A 14 -12.21 -77.89 -41.46
CA PHE A 14 -11.60 -76.61 -41.83
C PHE A 14 -12.50 -75.42 -41.48
N ILE A 15 -13.81 -75.50 -41.76
CA ILE A 15 -14.79 -74.48 -41.39
C ILE A 15 -14.89 -74.35 -39.86
N LEU A 16 -14.89 -75.48 -39.13
CA LEU A 16 -14.92 -75.48 -37.67
C LEU A 16 -13.67 -74.82 -37.07
N ILE A 17 -12.47 -75.18 -37.53
CA ILE A 17 -11.21 -74.58 -37.08
C ILE A 17 -11.16 -73.10 -37.43
N SER A 18 -11.59 -72.72 -38.64
CA SER A 18 -11.67 -71.31 -39.04
C SER A 18 -12.65 -70.53 -38.17
N GLY A 19 -13.79 -71.13 -37.82
CA GLY A 19 -14.76 -70.56 -36.90
C GLY A 19 -14.19 -70.37 -35.49
N ILE A 20 -13.52 -71.40 -34.94
CA ILE A 20 -12.86 -71.34 -33.63
C ILE A 20 -11.79 -70.24 -33.62
N LEU A 21 -10.99 -70.13 -34.68
CA LEU A 21 -9.94 -69.12 -34.79
C LEU A 21 -10.56 -67.70 -34.78
N ILE A 22 -11.63 -67.48 -35.55
CA ILE A 22 -12.33 -66.19 -35.59
C ILE A 22 -12.91 -65.83 -34.22
N PHE A 23 -13.60 -66.76 -33.56
CA PHE A 23 -14.13 -66.53 -32.21
C PHE A 23 -13.02 -66.26 -31.20
N THR A 24 -11.91 -66.99 -31.28
CA THR A 24 -10.74 -66.78 -30.43
C THR A 24 -10.16 -65.37 -30.60
N ILE A 25 -10.06 -64.86 -31.84
CA ILE A 25 -9.61 -63.49 -32.11
C ILE A 25 -10.58 -62.46 -31.52
N ILE A 26 -11.89 -62.69 -31.64
CA ILE A 26 -12.93 -61.82 -31.07
C ILE A 26 -12.86 -61.82 -29.54
N ASP A 27 -12.69 -62.99 -28.91
CA ASP A 27 -12.58 -63.13 -27.46
C ASP A 27 -11.32 -62.45 -26.91
N ILE A 28 -10.18 -62.63 -27.59
CA ILE A 28 -8.94 -61.91 -27.26
C ILE A 28 -9.15 -60.40 -27.39
N ARG A 29 -9.83 -59.95 -28.46
CA ARG A 29 -10.10 -58.52 -28.67
C ARG A 29 -11.05 -57.97 -27.61
N LEU A 30 -12.10 -58.71 -27.26
CA LEU A 30 -13.04 -58.33 -26.21
C LEU A 30 -12.33 -58.24 -24.86
N GLY A 31 -11.50 -59.23 -24.52
CA GLY A 31 -10.67 -59.21 -23.32
C GLY A 31 -9.71 -58.02 -23.28
N TYR A 32 -9.06 -57.70 -24.40
CA TYR A 32 -8.20 -56.52 -24.50
C TYR A 32 -8.98 -55.21 -24.27
N VAL A 33 -10.18 -55.09 -24.85
CA VAL A 33 -11.02 -53.89 -24.68
C VAL A 33 -11.53 -53.76 -23.25
N GLN A 34 -11.96 -54.86 -22.62
CA GLN A 34 -12.52 -54.83 -21.27
C GLN A 34 -11.45 -54.70 -20.18
N PHE A 35 -10.35 -55.45 -20.25
CA PHE A 35 -9.36 -55.51 -19.17
C PHE A 35 -8.21 -54.51 -19.34
N PHE A 36 -7.71 -54.29 -20.56
CA PHE A 36 -6.58 -53.37 -20.80
C PHE A 36 -7.05 -51.94 -21.08
N LEU A 37 -8.05 -51.76 -21.96
CA LEU A 37 -8.55 -50.43 -22.32
C LEU A 37 -9.69 -49.95 -21.41
N GLY A 38 -10.24 -50.82 -20.54
CA GLY A 38 -11.43 -50.55 -19.75
C GLY A 38 -11.35 -49.29 -18.90
N ASN A 39 -10.26 -49.11 -18.13
CA ASN A 39 -10.07 -47.92 -17.29
C ASN A 39 -10.00 -46.64 -18.14
N MET A 40 -9.15 -46.62 -19.16
CA MET A 40 -9.00 -45.47 -20.05
C MET A 40 -10.31 -45.11 -20.79
N LEU A 41 -11.05 -46.11 -21.30
CA LEU A 41 -12.34 -45.89 -21.96
C LEU A 41 -13.39 -45.37 -20.97
N THR A 42 -13.37 -45.87 -19.72
CA THR A 42 -14.25 -45.41 -18.65
C THR A 42 -13.93 -43.98 -18.25
N ASP A 43 -12.66 -43.60 -18.13
CA ASP A 43 -12.26 -42.23 -17.80
C ASP A 43 -12.64 -41.26 -18.92
N ARG A 44 -12.39 -41.61 -20.19
CA ARG A 44 -12.84 -40.82 -21.35
C ARG A 44 -14.37 -40.69 -21.40
N ALA A 45 -15.11 -41.74 -21.07
CA ALA A 45 -16.56 -41.70 -21.00
C ALA A 45 -17.03 -40.79 -19.87
N LYS A 46 -16.43 -40.90 -18.67
CA LYS A 46 -16.68 -40.00 -17.53
C LYS A 46 -16.38 -38.55 -17.86
N ASP A 47 -15.28 -38.24 -18.54
CA ASP A 47 -14.94 -36.89 -18.99
C ASP A 47 -15.98 -36.36 -19.99
N SER A 48 -16.41 -37.19 -20.94
CA SER A 48 -17.45 -36.82 -21.91
C SER A 48 -18.84 -36.60 -21.27
N TRP A 49 -19.18 -37.38 -20.24
CA TRP A 49 -20.47 -37.31 -19.54
C TRP A 49 -20.48 -36.24 -18.45
N SER A 50 -19.31 -35.87 -17.95
CA SER A 50 -19.20 -34.94 -16.84
C SER A 50 -19.60 -33.53 -17.20
N ARG A 51 -20.23 -32.88 -16.23
CA ARG A 51 -20.66 -31.49 -16.27
C ARG A 51 -20.19 -30.86 -14.96
N ASN A 52 -19.27 -29.90 -15.07
CA ASN A 52 -18.67 -29.26 -13.90
C ASN A 52 -19.35 -27.93 -13.64
N ILE A 53 -20.05 -27.82 -12.51
CA ILE A 53 -20.41 -26.53 -11.94
C ILE A 53 -19.23 -26.14 -11.06
N THR A 54 -18.49 -25.12 -11.48
CA THR A 54 -17.29 -24.65 -10.77
C THR A 54 -17.74 -23.75 -9.62
N PHE A 55 -17.11 -23.93 -8.45
CA PHE A 55 -17.28 -23.07 -7.29
C PHE A 55 -16.00 -22.26 -7.13
N GLU A 56 -16.09 -20.95 -7.32
CA GLU A 56 -14.98 -20.03 -7.10
C GLU A 56 -14.58 -20.08 -5.61
N PRO A 57 -13.29 -20.22 -5.28
CA PRO A 57 -12.82 -20.22 -3.91
C PRO A 57 -12.94 -18.82 -3.28
N GLU A 58 -13.01 -18.79 -1.96
CA GLU A 58 -12.84 -17.52 -1.26
C GLU A 58 -11.40 -17.06 -1.40
N ARG A 59 -11.23 -15.86 -1.95
CA ARG A 59 -9.93 -15.21 -2.04
C ARG A 59 -9.38 -14.89 -0.66
N GLY A 60 -8.10 -15.14 -0.40
CA GLY A 60 -7.48 -14.85 0.88
C GLY A 60 -7.74 -13.41 1.35
N LYS A 61 -8.06 -13.24 2.63
CA LYS A 61 -8.30 -11.92 3.24
C LYS A 61 -6.99 -11.14 3.35
N ILE A 62 -7.05 -9.82 3.21
CA ILE A 62 -5.91 -8.95 3.50
C ILE A 62 -6.15 -8.28 4.85
N LEU A 63 -5.22 -8.44 5.78
CA LEU A 63 -5.31 -7.99 7.16
C LEU A 63 -4.23 -6.95 7.48
N ASP A 64 -4.54 -5.95 8.29
CA ASP A 64 -3.50 -5.09 8.88
C ASP A 64 -2.64 -5.88 9.90
N ARG A 65 -1.59 -5.24 10.41
CA ARG A 65 -0.66 -5.88 11.36
C ARG A 65 -1.29 -6.30 12.70
N ASN A 66 -2.49 -5.81 13.00
CA ASN A 66 -3.27 -6.06 14.21
C ASN A 66 -4.48 -6.98 13.94
N GLY A 67 -4.62 -7.52 12.73
CA GLY A 67 -5.71 -8.42 12.34
C GLY A 67 -6.98 -7.73 11.84
N VAL A 68 -6.96 -6.42 11.58
CA VAL A 68 -8.10 -5.70 11.01
C VAL A 68 -8.28 -6.08 9.54
N GLU A 69 -9.48 -6.53 9.14
CA GLU A 69 -9.78 -6.89 7.75
C GLU A 69 -9.80 -5.66 6.84
N LEU A 70 -8.84 -5.56 5.92
CA LEU A 70 -8.71 -4.48 4.94
C LEU A 70 -9.34 -4.84 3.58
N ALA A 71 -9.27 -6.12 3.20
CA ALA A 71 -10.00 -6.69 2.07
C ALA A 71 -10.51 -8.08 2.44
N THR A 72 -11.78 -8.34 2.16
CA THR A 72 -12.47 -9.58 2.53
C THR A 72 -13.43 -9.99 1.40
N ASN A 73 -14.21 -11.04 1.61
CA ASN A 73 -15.17 -11.51 0.60
C ASN A 73 -16.60 -11.34 1.13
N LYS A 74 -17.53 -11.10 0.21
CA LYS A 74 -18.97 -11.09 0.49
C LYS A 74 -19.65 -12.08 -0.44
N SER A 75 -20.46 -12.98 0.12
CA SER A 75 -21.23 -13.95 -0.68
C SER A 75 -22.11 -13.23 -1.69
N ALA A 76 -21.97 -13.63 -2.94
CA ALA A 76 -22.69 -13.11 -4.08
C ALA A 76 -22.89 -14.28 -5.07
N PRO A 77 -23.95 -15.09 -4.89
CA PRO A 77 -24.16 -16.29 -5.69
C PRO A 77 -24.32 -16.00 -7.18
N THR A 78 -24.02 -16.96 -8.03
CA THR A 78 -24.16 -16.84 -9.49
C THR A 78 -25.08 -17.91 -10.06
N VAL A 79 -25.96 -17.51 -10.98
CA VAL A 79 -26.92 -18.39 -11.66
C VAL A 79 -26.27 -19.03 -12.89
N PHE A 80 -26.39 -20.35 -12.97
CA PHE A 80 -26.00 -21.18 -14.09
C PHE A 80 -27.23 -21.85 -14.68
N VAL A 81 -27.25 -21.99 -16.00
CA VAL A 81 -28.30 -22.72 -16.72
C VAL A 81 -27.71 -23.87 -17.50
N VAL A 82 -28.45 -24.97 -17.57
CA VAL A 82 -28.15 -26.17 -18.36
C VAL A 82 -29.20 -26.25 -19.46
N PRO A 83 -28.96 -25.63 -20.64
CA PRO A 83 -29.95 -25.50 -21.72
C PRO A 83 -30.70 -26.79 -22.06
N ARG A 84 -30.00 -27.93 -22.08
CA ARG A 84 -30.58 -29.23 -22.41
C ARG A 84 -31.59 -29.76 -21.39
N GLN A 85 -31.60 -29.24 -20.16
CA GLN A 85 -32.54 -29.62 -19.11
C GLN A 85 -33.78 -28.70 -19.07
N ILE A 86 -33.80 -27.64 -19.88
CA ILE A 86 -34.87 -26.66 -19.90
C ILE A 86 -35.93 -27.10 -20.91
N GLU A 87 -37.07 -27.55 -20.40
CA GLU A 87 -38.19 -28.03 -21.23
C GLU A 87 -38.95 -26.88 -21.92
N LYS A 88 -39.11 -25.74 -21.22
CA LYS A 88 -39.87 -24.58 -21.70
C LYS A 88 -39.03 -23.30 -21.69
N PRO A 89 -38.15 -23.09 -22.69
CA PRO A 89 -37.20 -21.98 -22.69
C PRO A 89 -37.85 -20.60 -22.56
N ALA A 90 -39.02 -20.38 -23.17
CA ALA A 90 -39.73 -19.10 -23.10
C ALA A 90 -40.27 -18.78 -21.70
N GLU A 91 -40.85 -19.78 -21.02
CA GLU A 91 -41.40 -19.64 -19.66
C GLU A 91 -40.27 -19.47 -18.63
N THR A 92 -39.20 -20.28 -18.75
CA THR A 92 -38.01 -20.17 -17.92
C THR A 92 -37.35 -18.81 -18.08
N ALA A 93 -37.21 -18.32 -19.31
CA ALA A 93 -36.63 -17.00 -19.58
C ALA A 93 -37.47 -15.87 -18.96
N GLU A 94 -38.79 -15.95 -19.04
CA GLU A 94 -39.69 -14.94 -18.47
C GLU A 94 -39.63 -14.88 -16.95
N LYS A 95 -39.69 -16.04 -16.29
CA LYS A 95 -39.59 -16.12 -14.82
C LYS A 95 -38.24 -15.65 -14.30
N LEU A 96 -37.14 -16.02 -14.97
CA LEU A 96 -35.80 -15.55 -14.61
C LEU A 96 -35.62 -14.07 -14.90
N ALA A 97 -36.10 -13.57 -16.03
CA ALA A 97 -36.05 -12.16 -16.39
C ALA A 97 -36.75 -11.28 -15.35
N ALA A 98 -37.94 -11.70 -14.88
CA ALA A 98 -38.71 -10.97 -13.88
C ALA A 98 -37.96 -10.81 -12.55
N VAL A 99 -37.31 -11.88 -12.06
CA VAL A 99 -36.54 -11.85 -10.79
C VAL A 99 -35.21 -11.13 -10.94
N LEU A 100 -34.50 -11.37 -12.04
CA LEU A 100 -33.16 -10.82 -12.23
C LEU A 100 -33.19 -9.35 -12.67
N GLY A 101 -34.31 -8.88 -13.23
CA GLY A 101 -34.50 -7.51 -13.73
C GLY A 101 -33.77 -7.28 -15.06
N VAL A 102 -33.82 -8.27 -15.95
CA VAL A 102 -33.13 -8.27 -17.25
C VAL A 102 -34.12 -8.61 -18.36
N GLU A 103 -33.84 -8.15 -19.57
CA GLU A 103 -34.70 -8.40 -20.73
C GLU A 103 -34.87 -9.91 -21.02
N LYS A 104 -36.12 -10.33 -21.25
CA LYS A 104 -36.49 -11.73 -21.54
C LYS A 104 -35.66 -12.31 -22.69
N ASP A 105 -35.43 -11.52 -23.73
CA ASP A 105 -34.70 -11.96 -24.91
C ASP A 105 -33.23 -12.27 -24.62
N GLU A 106 -32.60 -11.59 -23.67
CA GLU A 106 -31.22 -11.89 -23.28
C GLU A 106 -31.12 -13.22 -22.54
N ILE A 107 -32.03 -13.47 -21.60
CA ILE A 107 -32.08 -14.75 -20.89
C ILE A 107 -32.45 -15.87 -21.86
N TYR A 108 -33.41 -15.64 -22.77
CA TYR A 108 -33.82 -16.61 -23.78
C TYR A 108 -32.65 -17.08 -24.65
N LYS A 109 -31.80 -16.17 -25.10
CA LYS A 109 -30.57 -16.50 -25.86
C LYS A 109 -29.61 -17.38 -25.05
N ARG A 110 -29.50 -17.16 -23.73
CA ARG A 110 -28.62 -17.95 -22.85
C ARG A 110 -29.19 -19.35 -22.59
N VAL A 111 -30.48 -19.48 -22.33
CA VAL A 111 -31.14 -20.77 -22.05
C VAL A 111 -31.30 -21.67 -23.28
N THR A 112 -31.23 -21.10 -24.49
CA THR A 112 -31.29 -21.85 -25.77
C THR A 112 -29.92 -22.12 -26.40
N LYS A 113 -28.84 -21.62 -25.77
CA LYS A 113 -27.48 -21.75 -26.30
C LYS A 113 -27.06 -23.23 -26.37
N LYS A 114 -26.34 -23.63 -27.42
CA LYS A 114 -25.87 -25.02 -27.63
C LYS A 114 -24.61 -25.33 -26.81
N GLU A 115 -24.67 -25.07 -25.51
CA GLU A 115 -23.59 -25.32 -24.56
C GLU A 115 -24.07 -26.24 -23.43
N SER A 116 -23.14 -26.93 -22.79
CA SER A 116 -23.43 -27.89 -21.72
C SER A 116 -23.88 -27.19 -20.43
N ILE A 117 -23.22 -26.08 -20.08
CA ILE A 117 -23.55 -25.20 -18.96
C ILE A 117 -23.28 -23.77 -19.43
N VAL A 118 -24.17 -22.85 -19.10
CA VAL A 118 -24.06 -21.43 -19.42
C VAL A 118 -24.17 -20.62 -18.14
N ARG A 119 -23.16 -19.81 -17.83
CA ARG A 119 -23.24 -18.80 -16.77
C ARG A 119 -24.13 -17.65 -17.24
N LEU A 120 -25.04 -17.18 -16.41
CA LEU A 120 -25.83 -15.98 -16.70
C LEU A 120 -25.04 -14.73 -16.31
N ASP A 121 -24.23 -14.19 -17.23
CA ASP A 121 -23.36 -13.05 -16.89
C ASP A 121 -24.15 -11.77 -16.59
N LYS A 122 -25.19 -11.47 -17.38
CA LYS A 122 -26.01 -10.26 -17.20
C LYS A 122 -27.17 -10.54 -16.25
N GLY A 123 -27.24 -9.77 -15.17
CA GLY A 123 -28.30 -9.87 -14.15
C GLY A 123 -28.28 -11.13 -13.28
N GLY A 124 -27.60 -12.21 -13.71
CA GLY A 124 -27.52 -13.49 -13.00
C GLY A 124 -26.17 -13.80 -12.35
N ARG A 125 -25.15 -12.94 -12.53
CA ARG A 125 -23.83 -13.11 -11.93
C ARG A 125 -23.72 -12.27 -10.66
N LYS A 126 -23.15 -12.87 -9.60
CA LYS A 126 -22.88 -12.22 -8.31
C LYS A 126 -24.08 -11.44 -7.78
N ILE A 127 -25.23 -12.11 -7.76
CA ILE A 127 -26.53 -11.53 -7.37
C ILE A 127 -26.66 -11.42 -5.84
N SER A 128 -27.62 -10.62 -5.38
CA SER A 128 -27.95 -10.54 -3.96
C SER A 128 -28.50 -11.87 -3.43
N HIS A 129 -28.34 -12.10 -2.13
CA HIS A 129 -28.86 -13.29 -1.48
C HIS A 129 -30.39 -13.41 -1.61
N ASP A 130 -31.09 -12.28 -1.59
CA ASP A 130 -32.55 -12.24 -1.76
C ASP A 130 -32.96 -12.68 -3.17
N LYS A 131 -32.31 -12.16 -4.22
CA LYS A 131 -32.53 -12.62 -5.61
C LYS A 131 -32.19 -14.09 -5.75
N ALA A 132 -31.11 -14.57 -5.14
CA ALA A 132 -30.75 -15.98 -5.18
C ALA A 132 -31.83 -16.86 -4.52
N LYS A 133 -32.42 -16.41 -3.41
CA LYS A 133 -33.53 -17.10 -2.74
C LYS A 133 -34.79 -17.12 -3.60
N GLU A 134 -35.13 -16.03 -4.27
CA GLU A 134 -36.25 -15.96 -5.22
C GLU A 134 -36.05 -16.91 -6.40
N VAL A 135 -34.86 -16.93 -7.02
CA VAL A 135 -34.54 -17.86 -8.11
C VAL A 135 -34.65 -19.32 -7.65
N ARG A 136 -34.17 -19.66 -6.45
CA ARG A 136 -34.36 -21.01 -5.87
C ARG A 136 -35.84 -21.33 -5.68
N GLY A 137 -36.64 -20.36 -5.24
CA GLY A 137 -38.08 -20.51 -5.04
C GLY A 137 -38.85 -20.87 -6.31
N LEU A 138 -38.38 -20.43 -7.48
CA LEU A 138 -38.99 -20.76 -8.78
C LEU A 138 -38.89 -22.24 -9.16
N SER A 139 -37.97 -23.00 -8.54
CA SER A 139 -37.79 -24.46 -8.76
C SER A 139 -37.70 -24.86 -10.23
N LEU A 140 -37.02 -24.06 -11.05
CA LEU A 140 -36.91 -24.27 -12.49
C LEU A 140 -35.90 -25.39 -12.80
N LYS A 141 -36.32 -26.37 -13.61
CA LYS A 141 -35.41 -27.42 -14.10
C LYS A 141 -34.32 -26.81 -14.97
N GLY A 142 -33.08 -27.28 -14.79
CA GLY A 142 -31.92 -26.79 -15.53
C GLY A 142 -31.40 -25.43 -15.06
N VAL A 143 -31.88 -24.89 -13.94
CA VAL A 143 -31.34 -23.67 -13.31
C VAL A 143 -30.66 -24.04 -12.00
N TYR A 144 -29.41 -23.63 -11.87
CA TYR A 144 -28.56 -23.91 -10.71
C TYR A 144 -27.99 -22.59 -10.17
N ILE A 145 -27.72 -22.56 -8.87
CA ILE A 145 -27.02 -21.45 -8.23
C ILE A 145 -25.73 -22.01 -7.65
N ALA A 146 -24.59 -21.46 -8.10
CA ALA A 146 -23.30 -21.74 -7.48
C ALA A 146 -23.01 -20.64 -6.44
N GLU A 147 -22.42 -21.04 -5.32
CA GLU A 147 -21.82 -20.08 -4.39
C GLU A 147 -20.63 -19.41 -5.07
N ASP A 148 -20.56 -18.10 -4.92
CA ASP A 148 -19.59 -17.20 -5.53
C ASP A 148 -19.47 -15.99 -4.59
N SER A 149 -18.45 -15.16 -4.75
CA SER A 149 -18.18 -14.03 -3.86
C SER A 149 -17.68 -12.80 -4.62
N ILE A 150 -18.04 -11.61 -4.12
CA ILE A 150 -17.41 -10.36 -4.53
C ILE A 150 -16.34 -9.98 -3.53
N ARG A 151 -15.27 -9.37 -4.04
CA ARG A 151 -14.27 -8.74 -3.19
C ARG A 151 -14.86 -7.50 -2.51
N TYR A 152 -14.67 -7.38 -1.21
CA TYR A 152 -15.24 -6.30 -0.39
C TYR A 152 -14.14 -5.55 0.35
N TYR A 153 -14.19 -4.23 0.29
CA TYR A 153 -13.23 -3.30 0.89
C TYR A 153 -13.93 -2.47 1.97
N PRO A 154 -13.87 -2.86 3.25
CA PRO A 154 -14.68 -2.26 4.32
C PRO A 154 -14.45 -0.76 4.55
N PHE A 155 -13.29 -0.25 4.13
CA PHE A 155 -12.86 1.12 4.37
C PHE A 155 -12.85 2.00 3.11
N GLY A 156 -13.51 1.57 2.03
CA GLY A 156 -13.62 2.35 0.79
C GLY A 156 -12.27 2.74 0.20
N ASN A 157 -12.00 4.05 0.10
CA ASN A 157 -10.78 4.60 -0.51
C ASN A 157 -9.50 4.52 0.35
N PHE A 158 -9.52 3.76 1.44
CA PHE A 158 -8.38 3.52 2.31
C PHE A 158 -7.37 2.57 1.66
N LEU A 159 -6.10 2.98 1.57
CA LEU A 159 -5.01 2.18 0.98
C LEU A 159 -5.27 1.70 -0.46
N SER A 160 -6.09 2.41 -1.24
CA SER A 160 -6.58 1.93 -2.54
C SER A 160 -5.48 1.47 -3.49
N HIS A 161 -4.40 2.25 -3.62
CA HIS A 161 -3.28 1.90 -4.50
C HIS A 161 -2.37 0.80 -3.94
N VAL A 162 -2.39 0.58 -2.62
CA VAL A 162 -1.63 -0.47 -1.95
C VAL A 162 -2.39 -1.79 -2.07
N LEU A 163 -3.64 -1.82 -1.62
CA LEU A 163 -4.50 -3.01 -1.75
C LEU A 163 -4.67 -3.36 -3.23
N GLY A 164 -4.97 -2.36 -4.06
CA GLY A 164 -5.45 -2.57 -5.42
C GLY A 164 -6.86 -3.17 -5.41
N PHE A 165 -7.22 -3.84 -6.49
CA PHE A 165 -8.55 -4.43 -6.64
C PHE A 165 -8.51 -5.78 -7.35
N ALA A 166 -9.52 -6.61 -7.09
CA ALA A 166 -9.77 -7.86 -7.80
C ALA A 166 -10.88 -7.69 -8.85
N GLY A 167 -10.78 -8.45 -9.93
CA GLY A 167 -11.77 -8.50 -10.99
C GLY A 167 -12.95 -9.40 -10.65
N SER A 168 -13.93 -9.43 -11.57
CA SER A 168 -15.13 -10.23 -11.39
C SER A 168 -14.86 -11.73 -11.36
N ASP A 169 -13.79 -12.22 -11.98
CA ASP A 169 -13.41 -13.65 -11.99
C ASP A 169 -12.40 -13.96 -10.86
N ASN A 170 -12.46 -13.21 -9.77
CA ASN A 170 -11.62 -13.36 -8.58
C ASN A 170 -10.11 -13.10 -8.79
N GLN A 171 -9.70 -12.63 -9.97
CA GLN A 171 -8.30 -12.36 -10.31
C GLN A 171 -7.82 -11.00 -9.78
N GLY A 172 -6.63 -10.95 -9.18
CA GLY A 172 -6.01 -9.68 -8.80
C GLY A 172 -5.62 -8.84 -10.01
N LEU A 173 -6.06 -7.58 -10.06
CA LEU A 173 -5.84 -6.69 -11.21
C LEU A 173 -4.80 -5.58 -10.93
N MET A 174 -4.63 -5.19 -9.67
CA MET A 174 -3.69 -4.14 -9.27
C MET A 174 -3.20 -4.36 -7.83
N GLY A 175 -2.16 -3.61 -7.40
CA GLY A 175 -1.72 -3.55 -6.01
C GLY A 175 -1.27 -4.91 -5.45
N LEU A 176 -1.47 -5.11 -4.15
CA LEU A 176 -1.21 -6.37 -3.47
C LEU A 176 -2.13 -7.49 -3.97
N GLU A 177 -3.37 -7.17 -4.35
CA GLU A 177 -4.27 -8.15 -4.96
C GLU A 177 -3.62 -8.82 -6.17
N LYS A 178 -2.99 -8.06 -7.06
CA LYS A 178 -2.28 -8.64 -8.21
C LYS A 178 -0.90 -9.16 -7.88
N TYR A 179 -0.16 -8.49 -7.01
CA TYR A 179 1.22 -8.89 -6.69
C TYR A 179 1.26 -10.29 -6.04
N TYR A 180 0.29 -10.60 -5.18
CA TYR A 180 0.15 -11.89 -4.49
C TYR A 180 -1.05 -12.70 -4.98
N ASP A 181 -1.41 -12.55 -6.25
CA ASP A 181 -2.59 -13.20 -6.80
C ASP A 181 -2.54 -14.72 -6.67
N LYS A 182 -1.35 -15.31 -6.86
CA LYS A 182 -1.14 -16.75 -6.75
C LYS A 182 -1.47 -17.29 -5.36
N GLU A 183 -1.03 -16.60 -4.32
CA GLU A 183 -1.27 -16.99 -2.93
C GLU A 183 -2.71 -16.68 -2.49
N LEU A 184 -3.28 -15.58 -2.98
CA LEU A 184 -4.62 -15.11 -2.60
C LEU A 184 -5.75 -15.82 -3.33
N ASN A 185 -5.57 -16.31 -4.56
CA ASN A 185 -6.68 -16.81 -5.38
C ASN A 185 -7.32 -18.09 -4.80
N GLY A 186 -6.52 -19.02 -4.26
CA GLY A 186 -7.00 -20.34 -3.85
C GLY A 186 -7.21 -21.29 -5.02
N ASP A 187 -7.78 -22.46 -4.74
CA ASP A 187 -8.04 -23.51 -5.73
C ASP A 187 -9.54 -23.76 -5.94
N ASP A 188 -9.95 -23.79 -7.20
CA ASP A 188 -11.34 -24.02 -7.60
C ASP A 188 -11.88 -25.37 -7.11
N GLY A 189 -13.10 -25.30 -6.57
CA GLY A 189 -13.94 -26.45 -6.29
C GLY A 189 -14.86 -26.76 -7.48
N HIS A 190 -15.45 -27.94 -7.49
CA HIS A 190 -16.47 -28.27 -8.48
C HIS A 190 -17.44 -29.33 -7.94
N VAL A 191 -18.69 -29.23 -8.40
CA VAL A 191 -19.63 -30.36 -8.41
C VAL A 191 -19.65 -30.89 -9.83
N ARG A 192 -19.15 -32.11 -9.99
CA ARG A 192 -19.15 -32.86 -11.23
C ARG A 192 -20.32 -33.83 -11.19
N PHE A 193 -21.38 -33.53 -11.94
CA PHE A 193 -22.48 -34.45 -12.15
C PHE A 193 -22.38 -35.09 -13.53
N PHE A 194 -22.91 -36.29 -13.68
CA PHE A 194 -22.87 -37.03 -14.94
C PHE A 194 -24.20 -36.89 -15.67
N ALA A 195 -24.12 -36.54 -16.95
CA ALA A 195 -25.26 -36.39 -17.82
C ALA A 195 -25.10 -37.23 -19.09
N ASP A 196 -26.21 -37.78 -19.56
CA ASP A 196 -26.24 -38.54 -20.81
C ASP A 196 -26.02 -37.64 -22.05
N ALA A 197 -26.01 -38.24 -23.23
CA ALA A 197 -25.88 -37.52 -24.50
C ALA A 197 -26.99 -36.47 -24.73
N LYS A 198 -28.13 -36.59 -24.04
CA LYS A 198 -29.27 -35.66 -24.07
C LYS A 198 -29.20 -34.60 -22.96
N GLY A 199 -28.22 -34.66 -22.06
CA GLY A 199 -28.03 -33.71 -20.95
C GLY A 199 -28.85 -34.04 -19.69
N GLN A 200 -29.51 -35.20 -19.65
CA GLN A 200 -30.26 -35.65 -18.48
C GLN A 200 -29.31 -36.24 -17.45
N ARG A 201 -29.54 -35.92 -16.17
CA ARG A 201 -28.72 -36.43 -15.06
C ARG A 201 -28.85 -37.95 -14.97
N MET A 202 -27.72 -38.65 -14.88
CA MET A 202 -27.69 -40.11 -14.78
C MET A 202 -28.07 -40.54 -13.35
N PRO A 203 -29.13 -41.35 -13.15
CA PRO A 203 -29.65 -41.64 -11.80
C PRO A 203 -28.74 -42.54 -10.94
N ASN A 204 -27.83 -43.31 -11.55
CA ASN A 204 -26.99 -44.30 -10.86
C ASN A 204 -25.51 -43.90 -10.79
N VAL A 205 -25.17 -42.63 -11.08
CA VAL A 205 -23.79 -42.13 -10.96
C VAL A 205 -23.80 -40.98 -9.96
N GLY A 206 -23.12 -41.18 -8.83
CA GLY A 206 -22.99 -40.15 -7.79
C GLY A 206 -22.27 -38.92 -8.31
N ASP A 207 -22.62 -37.76 -7.74
CA ASP A 207 -21.88 -36.53 -8.01
C ASP A 207 -20.49 -36.62 -7.38
N ASP A 208 -19.48 -36.16 -8.10
CA ASP A 208 -18.13 -35.98 -7.58
C ASP A 208 -17.99 -34.54 -7.09
N PHE A 209 -17.80 -34.35 -5.78
CA PHE A 209 -17.70 -33.04 -5.15
C PHE A 209 -16.27 -32.80 -4.67
N LYS A 210 -15.63 -31.82 -5.30
CA LYS A 210 -14.39 -31.22 -4.79
C LYS A 210 -14.74 -29.88 -4.15
N LYS A 211 -14.55 -29.77 -2.83
CA LYS A 211 -14.72 -28.50 -2.11
C LYS A 211 -13.67 -27.49 -2.61
N PRO A 212 -14.02 -26.21 -2.83
CA PRO A 212 -13.04 -25.17 -3.11
C PRO A 212 -12.10 -24.96 -1.92
N GLU A 213 -10.84 -24.66 -2.20
CA GLU A 213 -9.86 -24.30 -1.19
C GLU A 213 -9.60 -22.80 -1.22
N ALA A 214 -9.87 -22.14 -0.08
CA ALA A 214 -9.65 -20.70 0.04
C ALA A 214 -8.16 -20.36 -0.10
N GLY A 215 -7.88 -19.18 -0.67
CA GLY A 215 -6.52 -18.66 -0.73
C GLY A 215 -5.96 -18.27 0.64
N LEU A 216 -4.64 -18.11 0.72
CA LEU A 216 -3.96 -17.73 1.96
C LEU A 216 -4.29 -16.28 2.32
N ASN A 217 -4.60 -16.04 3.59
CA ASN A 217 -4.75 -14.68 4.10
C ASN A 217 -3.38 -13.98 4.12
N LEU A 218 -3.35 -12.70 3.79
CA LEU A 218 -2.15 -11.87 3.77
C LEU A 218 -2.18 -10.87 4.93
N GLY A 219 -1.29 -11.06 5.91
CA GLY A 219 -1.03 -10.09 6.96
C GLY A 219 -0.04 -9.03 6.50
N LEU A 220 -0.39 -7.74 6.66
CA LEU A 220 0.44 -6.61 6.27
C LEU A 220 1.27 -6.05 7.43
N THR A 221 2.26 -5.23 7.09
CA THR A 221 3.01 -4.38 8.03
C THR A 221 2.26 -3.10 8.38
N ILE A 222 1.27 -2.74 7.57
CA ILE A 222 0.39 -1.59 7.74
C ILE A 222 -0.25 -1.61 9.13
N ASP A 223 -0.24 -0.47 9.81
CA ASP A 223 -1.07 -0.24 10.98
C ASP A 223 -2.27 0.61 10.57
N ALA A 224 -3.47 0.04 10.64
CA ALA A 224 -4.68 0.72 10.18
C ALA A 224 -4.94 2.03 10.96
N ARG A 225 -4.49 2.12 12.22
CA ARG A 225 -4.64 3.31 13.06
C ARG A 225 -3.73 4.44 12.57
N ILE A 226 -2.48 4.13 12.24
CA ILE A 226 -1.51 5.10 11.69
C ILE A 226 -1.96 5.57 10.31
N ASN A 227 -2.33 4.65 9.42
CA ASN A 227 -2.77 5.04 8.09
C ASN A 227 -4.05 5.89 8.15
N ARG A 228 -4.99 5.62 9.07
CA ARG A 228 -6.18 6.47 9.25
C ARG A 228 -5.84 7.89 9.70
N ILE A 229 -4.82 8.07 10.55
CA ILE A 229 -4.31 9.39 10.91
C ILE A 229 -3.75 10.09 9.67
N MET A 230 -2.98 9.40 8.84
CA MET A 230 -2.46 9.94 7.58
C MET A 230 -3.59 10.36 6.62
N GLU A 231 -4.58 9.49 6.39
CA GLU A 231 -5.73 9.79 5.53
C GLU A 231 -6.53 11.00 6.03
N ARG A 232 -6.72 11.13 7.35
CA ARG A 232 -7.37 12.30 7.95
C ARG A 232 -6.63 13.59 7.62
N GLU A 233 -5.32 13.64 7.87
CA GLU A 233 -4.53 14.84 7.61
C GLU A 233 -4.43 15.14 6.10
N MET A 234 -4.40 14.11 5.25
CA MET A 234 -4.47 14.28 3.80
C MET A 234 -5.79 14.88 3.33
N ASN A 235 -6.94 14.41 3.85
CA ASN A 235 -8.26 14.95 3.51
C ASN A 235 -8.40 16.42 3.95
N ILE A 236 -7.86 16.77 5.12
CA ILE A 236 -7.83 18.16 5.60
C ILE A 236 -6.99 19.03 4.64
N ALA A 237 -5.80 18.57 4.27
CA ALA A 237 -4.92 19.30 3.37
C ALA A 237 -5.50 19.41 1.94
N GLU A 238 -6.17 18.37 1.44
CA GLU A 238 -6.88 18.39 0.15
C GLU A 238 -7.99 19.44 0.16
N SER A 239 -8.79 19.47 1.22
CA SER A 239 -9.88 20.45 1.39
C SER A 239 -9.36 21.88 1.57
N THR A 240 -8.21 22.05 2.21
CA THR A 240 -7.64 23.37 2.52
C THR A 240 -6.89 23.97 1.34
N TYR A 241 -6.10 23.16 0.63
CA TYR A 241 -5.15 23.63 -0.36
C TYR A 241 -5.52 23.25 -1.80
N ASN A 242 -6.53 22.40 -2.03
CA ASN A 242 -6.93 21.92 -3.36
C ASN A 242 -5.73 21.55 -4.26
N PRO A 243 -4.81 20.67 -3.81
CA PRO A 243 -3.59 20.35 -4.52
C PRO A 243 -3.87 19.53 -5.79
N ASP A 244 -2.90 19.49 -6.72
CA ASP A 244 -2.99 18.66 -7.93
C ASP A 244 -2.72 17.17 -7.63
N GLY A 245 -2.03 16.89 -6.51
CA GLY A 245 -1.75 15.55 -6.03
C GLY A 245 -1.08 15.56 -4.65
N MET A 246 -1.10 14.41 -3.97
CA MET A 246 -0.43 14.27 -2.67
C MET A 246 0.14 12.87 -2.48
N ILE A 247 1.21 12.78 -1.69
CA ILE A 247 1.87 11.54 -1.33
C ILE A 247 2.07 11.54 0.19
N ALA A 248 1.76 10.42 0.84
CA ALA A 248 2.15 10.19 2.23
C ALA A 248 2.70 8.79 2.42
N ILE A 249 3.81 8.66 3.15
CA ILE A 249 4.44 7.36 3.48
C ILE A 249 4.88 7.40 4.93
N ALA A 250 4.57 6.34 5.68
CA ALA A 250 5.12 6.08 7.01
C ALA A 250 5.89 4.76 6.97
N MET A 251 7.14 4.78 7.43
CA MET A 251 8.03 3.61 7.46
C MET A 251 8.66 3.48 8.84
N ASN A 252 8.75 2.26 9.35
CA ASN A 252 9.58 1.97 10.52
C ASN A 252 11.05 1.93 10.07
N PRO A 253 11.91 2.83 10.57
CA PRO A 253 13.28 2.93 10.10
C PRO A 253 14.16 1.77 10.59
N LYS A 254 13.76 1.02 11.63
CA LYS A 254 14.55 -0.07 12.21
C LYS A 254 14.45 -1.38 11.43
N ASN A 255 13.47 -1.53 10.56
CA ASN A 255 13.21 -2.80 9.87
C ASN A 255 12.67 -2.66 8.44
N GLY A 256 12.27 -1.45 8.02
CA GLY A 256 11.72 -1.19 6.70
C GLY A 256 10.26 -1.60 6.50
N GLU A 257 9.53 -1.88 7.57
CA GLU A 257 8.08 -2.07 7.51
C GLU A 257 7.39 -0.76 7.07
N ILE A 258 6.53 -0.83 6.05
CA ILE A 258 5.63 0.27 5.74
C ILE A 258 4.44 0.23 6.69
N LEU A 259 4.27 1.31 7.45
CA LEU A 259 3.19 1.46 8.44
C LEU A 259 1.93 2.09 7.83
N GLY A 260 2.10 2.89 6.78
CA GLY A 260 1.04 3.56 6.04
C GLY A 260 1.55 4.12 4.72
N MET A 261 0.70 4.16 3.70
CA MET A 261 1.04 4.67 2.38
C MET A 261 -0.21 5.14 1.67
N SER A 262 -0.21 6.38 1.19
CA SER A 262 -1.38 6.98 0.56
C SER A 262 -1.00 7.90 -0.60
N SER A 263 -1.93 8.02 -1.54
CA SER A 263 -1.81 8.76 -2.78
C SER A 263 -3.08 9.56 -3.02
N ARG A 264 -2.96 10.78 -3.57
CA ARG A 264 -4.07 11.57 -4.10
C ARG A 264 -3.80 11.99 -5.54
N PRO A 265 -4.81 11.91 -6.43
CA PRO A 265 -6.19 11.47 -6.18
C PRO A 265 -6.29 9.97 -5.81
N SER A 266 -7.27 9.62 -4.98
CA SER A 266 -7.59 8.24 -4.58
C SER A 266 -8.84 7.73 -5.31
N PHE A 267 -9.20 6.46 -5.11
CA PHE A 267 -10.37 5.82 -5.68
C PHE A 267 -10.92 4.76 -4.71
N ASP A 268 -12.16 4.34 -4.85
CA ASP A 268 -12.67 3.18 -4.12
C ASP A 268 -12.32 1.90 -4.90
N PRO A 269 -11.57 0.93 -4.32
CA PRO A 269 -11.26 -0.32 -5.00
C PRO A 269 -12.49 -1.14 -5.42
N ALA A 270 -13.61 -1.00 -4.71
CA ALA A 270 -14.87 -1.66 -5.07
C ALA A 270 -15.55 -1.01 -6.30
N ASP A 271 -15.23 0.25 -6.60
CA ASP A 271 -15.79 1.03 -7.70
C ASP A 271 -14.67 1.66 -8.57
N PHE A 272 -13.60 0.90 -8.82
CA PHE A 272 -12.44 1.39 -9.57
C PHE A 272 -12.78 1.84 -11.01
N GLN A 273 -13.93 1.42 -11.55
CA GLN A 273 -14.40 1.78 -12.89
C GLN A 273 -14.94 3.22 -12.98
N SER A 274 -15.25 3.86 -11.84
CA SER A 274 -15.73 5.25 -11.83
C SER A 274 -14.62 6.28 -12.00
N VAL A 275 -13.35 5.87 -11.92
CA VAL A 275 -12.18 6.74 -12.13
C VAL A 275 -11.43 6.36 -13.40
N SER A 276 -10.67 7.31 -13.95
CA SER A 276 -9.83 7.02 -15.12
C SER A 276 -8.71 6.02 -14.78
N PRO A 277 -8.26 5.20 -15.75
CA PRO A 277 -7.12 4.30 -15.55
C PRO A 277 -5.85 4.98 -15.08
N GLU A 278 -5.66 6.27 -15.35
CA GLU A 278 -4.49 7.01 -14.88
C GLU A 278 -4.46 7.18 -13.36
N VAL A 279 -5.63 7.24 -12.71
CA VAL A 279 -5.73 7.41 -11.25
C VAL A 279 -5.31 6.15 -10.53
N TYR A 280 -5.86 4.99 -10.91
CA TYR A 280 -5.53 3.74 -10.23
C TYR A 280 -4.16 3.19 -10.67
N ASN A 281 -3.75 3.30 -11.95
CA ASN A 281 -2.46 2.72 -12.38
C ASN A 281 -1.22 3.44 -11.82
N ARG A 282 -1.37 4.62 -11.20
CA ARG A 282 -0.26 5.43 -10.68
C ARG A 282 -0.25 5.43 -9.16
N ASN A 283 0.40 4.43 -8.56
CA ASN A 283 0.75 4.47 -7.13
C ASN A 283 1.91 5.46 -6.92
N LEU A 284 1.59 6.75 -6.72
CA LEU A 284 2.56 7.84 -6.67
C LEU A 284 3.76 7.59 -5.71
N PRO A 285 3.57 7.07 -4.47
CA PRO A 285 4.67 6.66 -3.59
C PRO A 285 5.80 5.85 -4.22
N VAL A 286 5.50 4.95 -5.17
CA VAL A 286 6.46 4.00 -5.77
C VAL A 286 6.71 4.24 -7.25
N TRP A 287 5.72 4.78 -7.97
CA TRP A 287 5.75 4.98 -9.41
C TRP A 287 6.30 6.35 -9.79
N SER A 288 5.90 7.41 -9.07
CA SER A 288 6.26 8.78 -9.45
C SER A 288 7.73 9.05 -9.21
N THR A 289 8.33 9.87 -10.07
CA THR A 289 9.70 10.36 -9.90
C THR A 289 9.69 11.88 -9.93
N TYR A 290 10.49 12.50 -9.06
CA TYR A 290 10.55 13.94 -8.90
C TYR A 290 11.93 14.37 -8.41
N GLU A 291 12.25 15.65 -8.56
CA GLU A 291 13.44 16.21 -7.92
C GLU A 291 13.18 16.39 -6.42
N PRO A 292 13.93 15.70 -5.53
CA PRO A 292 13.67 15.74 -4.09
C PRO A 292 13.94 17.11 -3.46
N GLY A 293 14.78 17.92 -4.11
CA GLY A 293 15.21 19.22 -3.59
C GLY A 293 15.83 19.08 -2.19
N SER A 294 15.48 20.01 -1.30
CA SER A 294 16.13 20.13 0.01
C SER A 294 15.97 18.94 0.97
N THR A 295 15.10 17.97 0.72
CA THR A 295 15.08 16.73 1.53
C THR A 295 16.29 15.85 1.23
N PHE A 296 16.86 15.95 0.02
CA PHE A 296 18.06 15.22 -0.40
C PHE A 296 19.33 15.67 0.33
N LYS A 297 19.35 16.91 0.81
CA LYS A 297 20.46 17.47 1.60
C LYS A 297 20.82 16.61 2.82
N ILE A 298 19.88 15.85 3.38
CA ILE A 298 20.14 14.88 4.46
C ILE A 298 21.24 13.89 4.04
N ILE A 299 21.23 13.47 2.78
CA ILE A 299 22.13 12.46 2.22
C ILE A 299 23.52 13.06 2.00
N THR A 300 23.60 14.26 1.44
CA THR A 300 24.86 15.01 1.30
C THR A 300 25.49 15.29 2.66
N LEU A 301 24.68 15.69 3.64
CA LEU A 301 25.12 15.92 5.02
C LEU A 301 25.66 14.62 5.65
N ALA A 302 24.90 13.53 5.56
CA ALA A 302 25.30 12.24 6.09
C ALA A 302 26.63 11.76 5.47
N ALA A 303 26.80 11.93 4.16
CA ALA A 303 28.05 11.59 3.48
C ALA A 303 29.23 12.44 3.98
N ALA A 304 29.08 13.77 4.04
CA ALA A 304 30.15 14.67 4.46
C ALA A 304 30.59 14.43 5.92
N LEU A 305 29.62 14.18 6.82
CA LEU A 305 29.90 13.80 8.21
C LEU A 305 30.58 12.44 8.30
N ASN A 306 30.16 11.45 7.50
CA ASN A 306 30.75 10.11 7.54
C ASN A 306 32.20 10.08 7.06
N GLU A 307 32.55 10.98 6.13
CA GLU A 307 33.92 11.17 5.65
C GLU A 307 34.74 12.13 6.53
N ASN A 308 34.18 12.63 7.64
CA ASN A 308 34.79 13.60 8.55
C ASN A 308 35.26 14.89 7.84
N LEU A 309 34.50 15.35 6.84
CA LEU A 309 34.84 16.54 6.04
C LEU A 309 34.26 17.84 6.62
N VAL A 310 33.45 17.73 7.67
CA VAL A 310 32.81 18.87 8.31
C VAL A 310 32.52 18.59 9.79
N ASP A 311 32.77 19.58 10.64
CA ASP A 311 32.27 19.66 12.01
C ASP A 311 31.07 20.63 12.06
N LEU A 312 29.94 20.17 12.60
CA LEU A 312 28.68 20.94 12.58
C LEU A 312 28.75 22.23 13.39
N GLU A 313 29.55 22.27 14.46
CA GLU A 313 29.56 23.38 15.42
C GLU A 313 30.81 24.25 15.28
N LYS A 314 31.92 23.69 14.80
CA LYS A 314 33.21 24.40 14.70
C LYS A 314 33.46 24.99 13.32
N ASP A 315 33.07 24.28 12.25
CA ASP A 315 33.30 24.78 10.91
C ASP A 315 32.24 25.83 10.56
N THR A 316 32.69 26.87 9.88
CA THR A 316 31.84 27.99 9.47
C THR A 316 31.84 28.16 7.95
N PHE A 317 30.77 28.77 7.46
CA PHE A 317 30.54 29.12 6.07
C PHE A 317 29.92 30.52 6.00
N TYR A 318 30.31 31.31 5.00
CA TYR A 318 29.74 32.64 4.75
C TYR A 318 28.85 32.60 3.51
N ASP A 319 27.55 32.80 3.70
CA ASP A 319 26.57 32.87 2.60
C ASP A 319 26.28 34.32 2.22
N ASP A 320 26.82 34.76 1.08
CA ASP A 320 26.54 36.07 0.46
C ASP A 320 25.29 36.07 -0.43
N GLY A 321 24.58 34.94 -0.51
CA GLY A 321 23.31 34.77 -1.23
C GLY A 321 23.41 33.96 -2.52
N ALA A 322 24.60 33.60 -3.00
CA ALA A 322 24.75 32.67 -4.12
C ALA A 322 26.12 31.95 -4.13
N ALA A 323 26.22 30.85 -4.87
CA ALA A 323 27.50 30.24 -5.23
C ALA A 323 27.67 30.31 -6.75
N GLU A 324 28.85 30.74 -7.22
CA GLU A 324 29.23 30.70 -8.63
C GLU A 324 29.97 29.40 -8.90
N VAL A 325 29.40 28.53 -9.73
CA VAL A 325 29.98 27.22 -10.06
C VAL A 325 29.99 27.05 -11.57
N GLY A 326 31.17 26.88 -12.17
CA GLY A 326 31.30 26.61 -13.61
C GLY A 326 30.62 27.65 -14.52
N GLY A 327 30.51 28.91 -14.08
CA GLY A 327 29.81 29.99 -14.80
C GLY A 327 28.29 30.07 -14.55
N ALA A 328 27.74 29.22 -13.68
CA ALA A 328 26.35 29.26 -13.25
C ALA A 328 26.21 29.82 -11.83
N ARG A 329 25.29 30.78 -11.68
CA ARG A 329 24.96 31.39 -10.38
C ARG A 329 23.83 30.64 -9.67
N LEU A 330 24.18 29.87 -8.66
CA LEU A 330 23.24 29.07 -7.88
C LEU A 330 22.81 29.84 -6.62
N LYS A 331 21.55 30.29 -6.58
CA LYS A 331 21.06 31.20 -5.55
C LYS A 331 20.64 30.49 -4.26
N CYS A 332 20.82 31.19 -3.15
CA CYS A 332 20.16 30.86 -1.89
C CYS A 332 18.69 31.33 -1.92
N TRP A 333 17.82 30.70 -1.13
CA TRP A 333 16.40 31.08 -1.08
C TRP A 333 16.16 32.41 -0.33
N LYS A 334 17.09 32.78 0.57
CA LYS A 334 17.06 34.05 1.28
C LYS A 334 17.85 35.10 0.48
N ALA A 335 17.16 36.15 0.06
CA ALA A 335 17.79 37.28 -0.60
C ALA A 335 18.83 37.95 0.33
N GLY A 336 20.03 38.23 -0.20
CA GLY A 336 21.16 38.77 0.57
C GLY A 336 21.93 37.75 1.42
N GLY A 337 21.56 36.46 1.34
CA GLY A 337 22.26 35.37 2.03
C GLY A 337 21.99 35.31 3.53
N HIS A 338 22.63 34.33 4.17
CA HIS A 338 22.54 34.10 5.60
C HIS A 338 23.72 34.67 6.40
N GLY A 339 24.75 35.21 5.74
CA GLY A 339 25.96 35.70 6.40
C GLY A 339 26.81 34.55 6.96
N SER A 340 27.58 34.82 8.01
CA SER A 340 28.38 33.79 8.70
C SER A 340 27.49 32.81 9.46
N GLN A 341 27.67 31.52 9.21
CA GLN A 341 26.93 30.43 9.81
C GLN A 341 27.84 29.26 10.12
N THR A 342 27.56 28.53 11.19
CA THR A 342 28.06 27.16 11.39
C THR A 342 27.42 26.21 10.37
N PHE A 343 28.03 25.04 10.15
CA PHE A 343 27.38 24.03 9.29
C PHE A 343 26.07 23.47 9.89
N LEU A 344 25.90 23.50 11.21
CA LEU A 344 24.61 23.23 11.84
C LEU A 344 23.55 24.24 11.39
N GLU A 345 23.88 25.53 11.37
CA GLU A 345 23.00 26.60 10.89
C GLU A 345 22.76 26.53 9.37
N VAL A 346 23.75 26.10 8.58
CA VAL A 346 23.57 25.81 7.14
C VAL A 346 22.47 24.77 6.93
N VAL A 347 22.44 23.71 7.76
CA VAL A 347 21.39 22.68 7.73
C VAL A 347 20.04 23.26 8.21
N GLN A 348 20.02 23.99 9.32
CA GLN A 348 18.80 24.62 9.88
C GLN A 348 18.11 25.56 8.87
N ASN A 349 18.89 26.43 8.25
CA ASN A 349 18.45 27.43 7.28
C ASN A 349 18.31 26.86 5.87
N SER A 350 18.71 25.61 5.64
CA SER A 350 18.67 24.98 4.32
C SER A 350 19.41 25.79 3.25
N CYS A 351 20.56 26.38 3.61
CA CYS A 351 21.37 27.22 2.71
C CYS A 351 21.82 26.40 1.49
N ASN A 352 21.61 26.88 0.26
CA ASN A 352 22.05 26.15 -0.94
C ASN A 352 23.58 26.24 -1.13
N PRO A 353 24.20 27.44 -1.09
CA PRO A 353 25.66 27.58 -1.15
C PRO A 353 26.44 26.71 -0.16
N GLY A 354 26.00 26.62 1.10
CA GLY A 354 26.67 25.76 2.09
C GLY A 354 26.59 24.26 1.76
N PHE A 355 25.54 23.79 1.07
CA PHE A 355 25.45 22.40 0.60
C PHE A 355 26.24 22.17 -0.70
N ILE A 356 26.42 23.20 -1.51
CA ILE A 356 27.33 23.17 -2.66
C ILE A 356 28.76 22.97 -2.15
N GLU A 357 29.16 23.71 -1.12
CA GLU A 357 30.45 23.55 -0.43
C GLU A 357 30.63 22.12 0.12
N LEU A 358 29.62 21.54 0.80
CA LEU A 358 29.70 20.14 1.23
C LEU A 358 29.84 19.17 0.05
N GLY A 359 29.13 19.43 -1.04
CA GLY A 359 29.24 18.66 -2.28
C GLY A 359 30.63 18.75 -2.90
N ASP A 360 31.27 19.91 -2.83
CA ASP A 360 32.64 20.12 -3.33
C ASP A 360 33.67 19.39 -2.48
N ARG A 361 33.59 19.51 -1.14
CA ARG A 361 34.44 18.76 -0.20
C ARG A 361 34.38 17.25 -0.40
N LEU A 362 33.19 16.72 -0.71
CA LEU A 362 33.00 15.30 -1.02
C LEU A 362 33.66 14.92 -2.36
N GLY A 363 33.56 15.79 -3.36
CA GLY A 363 33.87 15.49 -4.75
C GLY A 363 32.81 14.58 -5.41
N LYS A 364 32.75 14.63 -6.74
CA LYS A 364 31.75 13.87 -7.53
C LYS A 364 31.72 12.37 -7.21
N ASP A 365 32.87 11.73 -7.07
CA ASP A 365 32.95 10.27 -6.95
C ASP A 365 32.37 9.78 -5.63
N ARG A 366 32.72 10.44 -4.50
CA ARG A 366 32.15 10.10 -3.19
C ARG A 366 30.68 10.46 -3.13
N LEU A 367 30.29 11.64 -3.60
CA LEU A 367 28.89 12.07 -3.61
C LEU A 367 28.01 11.04 -4.31
N PHE A 368 28.33 10.67 -5.57
CA PHE A 368 27.55 9.70 -6.32
C PHE A 368 27.64 8.27 -5.76
N LYS A 369 28.76 7.88 -5.15
CA LYS A 369 28.88 6.60 -4.42
C LYS A 369 27.88 6.55 -3.25
N TYR A 370 27.81 7.59 -2.43
CA TYR A 370 26.84 7.64 -1.32
C TYR A 370 25.40 7.65 -1.83
N ILE A 371 25.08 8.45 -2.85
CA ILE A 371 23.74 8.48 -3.45
C ILE A 371 23.29 7.08 -3.87
N ARG A 372 24.14 6.32 -4.57
CA ARG A 372 23.82 4.93 -4.94
C ARG A 372 23.76 4.00 -3.74
N ASN A 373 24.65 4.15 -2.75
CA ASN A 373 24.65 3.33 -1.54
C ASN A 373 23.41 3.54 -0.66
N PHE A 374 22.84 4.75 -0.65
CA PHE A 374 21.55 5.03 -0.04
C PHE A 374 20.35 4.49 -0.84
N GLY A 375 20.58 3.92 -2.02
CA GLY A 375 19.57 3.20 -2.80
C GLY A 375 18.92 4.03 -3.91
N PHE A 376 19.39 5.24 -4.19
CA PHE A 376 18.88 6.03 -5.31
C PHE A 376 19.35 5.48 -6.66
N GLY A 377 18.54 5.69 -7.71
CA GLY A 377 18.83 5.20 -9.06
C GLY A 377 18.55 3.71 -9.26
N GLN A 378 17.99 3.03 -8.26
CA GLN A 378 17.66 1.60 -8.31
C GLN A 378 16.33 1.31 -7.60
N LYS A 379 15.64 0.27 -8.05
CA LYS A 379 14.41 -0.20 -7.39
C LYS A 379 14.68 -0.59 -5.93
N THR A 380 13.82 -0.15 -5.02
CA THR A 380 13.86 -0.53 -3.61
C THR A 380 13.50 -2.00 -3.43
N GLY A 381 12.70 -2.59 -4.33
CA GLY A 381 12.24 -3.97 -4.20
C GLY A 381 11.03 -4.11 -3.28
N ILE A 382 10.32 -3.02 -3.02
CA ILE A 382 9.00 -3.07 -2.38
C ILE A 382 8.07 -3.99 -3.17
N ASP A 383 7.20 -4.69 -2.45
CA ASP A 383 6.26 -5.67 -3.00
C ASP A 383 5.03 -5.03 -3.63
N LEU A 384 5.26 -4.05 -4.50
CA LEU A 384 4.26 -3.37 -5.31
C LEU A 384 4.72 -3.31 -6.78
N GLN A 385 3.74 -3.30 -7.68
CA GLN A 385 3.99 -3.21 -9.12
C GLN A 385 4.31 -1.77 -9.55
N GLY A 386 5.01 -1.62 -10.67
CA GLY A 386 5.22 -0.31 -11.30
C GLY A 386 6.28 0.57 -10.62
N GLU A 387 7.13 0.00 -9.76
CA GLU A 387 8.21 0.75 -9.10
C GLU A 387 9.16 1.43 -10.10
N GLY A 388 9.33 2.75 -9.95
CA GLY A 388 10.31 3.55 -10.68
C GLY A 388 11.72 3.42 -10.11
N SER A 389 12.73 3.59 -10.96
CA SER A 389 14.14 3.59 -10.53
C SER A 389 14.70 4.97 -10.20
N GLY A 390 13.99 6.05 -10.58
CA GLY A 390 14.57 7.39 -10.64
C GLY A 390 15.58 7.53 -11.79
N ILE A 391 16.20 8.72 -11.86
CA ILE A 391 17.20 9.10 -12.86
C ILE A 391 18.36 9.79 -12.15
N LEU A 392 19.58 9.28 -12.34
CA LEU A 392 20.81 9.89 -11.88
C LEU A 392 21.70 10.20 -13.09
N PHE A 393 22.50 11.27 -13.01
CA PHE A 393 23.50 11.54 -14.03
C PHE A 393 24.50 10.38 -14.16
N ASN A 394 24.93 10.13 -15.40
CA ASN A 394 26.10 9.29 -15.62
C ASN A 394 27.34 10.04 -15.12
N LEU A 395 28.14 9.37 -14.28
CA LEU A 395 29.27 9.95 -13.56
C LEU A 395 30.29 10.61 -14.50
N ASP A 396 30.50 10.05 -15.69
CA ASP A 396 31.42 10.59 -16.70
C ASP A 396 30.95 11.92 -17.31
N LYS A 397 29.66 12.23 -17.19
CA LYS A 397 29.03 13.45 -17.69
C LYS A 397 28.72 14.47 -16.60
N VAL A 398 29.14 14.19 -15.36
CA VAL A 398 28.96 15.12 -14.23
C VAL A 398 30.08 16.15 -14.25
N GLY A 399 29.74 17.39 -14.58
CA GLY A 399 30.60 18.55 -14.41
C GLY A 399 30.43 19.21 -13.04
N PRO A 400 31.11 20.34 -12.79
CA PRO A 400 31.01 21.07 -11.53
C PRO A 400 29.58 21.53 -11.21
N VAL A 401 28.83 21.96 -12.22
CA VAL A 401 27.44 22.44 -12.05
C VAL A 401 26.53 21.29 -11.65
N GLU A 402 26.61 20.14 -12.33
CA GLU A 402 25.79 18.97 -12.02
C GLU A 402 26.12 18.40 -10.63
N GLN A 403 27.39 18.40 -10.23
CA GLN A 403 27.80 18.03 -8.87
C GLN A 403 27.17 18.97 -7.84
N ALA A 404 27.25 20.29 -8.08
CA ALA A 404 26.68 21.29 -7.19
C ALA A 404 25.15 21.16 -7.09
N THR A 405 24.42 21.04 -8.21
CA THR A 405 22.95 20.90 -8.17
C THR A 405 22.53 19.61 -7.47
N THR A 406 23.25 18.52 -7.74
CA THR A 406 22.99 17.21 -7.11
C THR A 406 23.14 17.28 -5.59
N SER A 407 24.11 18.06 -5.07
CA SER A 407 24.38 18.12 -3.63
C SER A 407 23.21 18.69 -2.81
N PHE A 408 22.32 19.47 -3.45
CA PHE A 408 21.09 19.99 -2.84
C PHE A 408 19.80 19.42 -3.45
N GLY A 409 19.90 18.34 -4.23
CA GLY A 409 18.74 17.57 -4.71
C GLY A 409 18.09 18.08 -6.00
N GLN A 410 18.82 18.82 -6.84
CA GLN A 410 18.40 19.21 -8.19
C GLN A 410 19.24 18.51 -9.27
N GLY A 411 18.65 18.20 -10.42
CA GLY A 411 19.31 17.36 -11.44
C GLY A 411 19.36 15.87 -11.09
N VAL A 412 18.65 15.45 -10.04
CA VAL A 412 18.41 14.04 -9.71
C VAL A 412 16.91 13.81 -9.59
N SER A 413 16.44 12.68 -10.10
CA SER A 413 15.05 12.28 -10.00
C SER A 413 14.94 11.00 -9.18
N VAL A 414 14.10 11.00 -8.14
CA VAL A 414 13.97 9.89 -7.19
C VAL A 414 12.51 9.55 -6.97
N THR A 415 12.21 8.33 -6.52
CA THR A 415 10.87 7.99 -6.06
C THR A 415 10.69 8.37 -4.58
N PRO A 416 9.46 8.69 -4.13
CA PRO A 416 9.20 8.97 -2.72
C PRO A 416 9.64 7.82 -1.79
N ILE A 417 9.42 6.57 -2.20
CA ILE A 417 9.85 5.40 -1.43
C ILE A 417 11.38 5.29 -1.31
N GLN A 418 12.15 5.64 -2.34
CA GLN A 418 13.61 5.73 -2.25
C GLN A 418 14.02 6.80 -1.24
N GLN A 419 13.39 7.98 -1.28
CA GLN A 419 13.69 9.08 -0.36
C GLN A 419 13.44 8.67 1.10
N VAL A 420 12.32 8.00 1.37
CA VAL A 420 11.99 7.51 2.72
C VAL A 420 12.97 6.45 3.19
N ALA A 421 13.30 5.46 2.35
CA ALA A 421 14.24 4.41 2.70
C ALA A 421 15.66 4.95 2.97
N ALA A 422 16.11 5.91 2.15
CA ALA A 422 17.41 6.56 2.31
C ALA A 422 17.50 7.38 3.60
N VAL A 423 16.47 8.17 3.90
CA VAL A 423 16.43 8.97 5.14
C VAL A 423 16.28 8.07 6.37
N ALA A 424 15.49 6.99 6.29
CA ALA A 424 15.43 5.97 7.33
C ALA A 424 16.82 5.40 7.65
N ALA A 425 17.61 5.06 6.61
CA ALA A 425 18.99 4.61 6.79
C ALA A 425 19.89 5.68 7.42
N ALA A 426 19.69 6.96 7.08
CA ALA A 426 20.47 8.06 7.64
C ALA A 426 20.21 8.26 9.15
N VAL A 427 19.02 7.90 9.65
CA VAL A 427 18.62 8.13 11.05
C VAL A 427 18.60 6.86 11.91
N ASN A 428 18.63 5.65 11.34
CA ASN A 428 18.51 4.40 12.11
C ASN A 428 19.84 3.79 12.60
N GLY A 429 20.96 4.51 12.50
CA GLY A 429 22.29 3.95 12.76
C GLY A 429 23.05 3.51 11.50
N GLY A 430 22.49 3.75 10.31
CA GLY A 430 23.20 3.65 9.04
C GLY A 430 22.79 2.47 8.15
N THR A 431 21.77 1.69 8.50
CA THR A 431 21.40 0.47 7.75
C THR A 431 20.29 0.76 6.74
N LEU A 432 20.52 0.46 5.46
CA LEU A 432 19.49 0.54 4.44
C LEU A 432 18.67 -0.75 4.41
N TYR A 433 17.41 -0.67 4.82
CA TYR A 433 16.44 -1.77 4.73
C TYR A 433 15.70 -1.76 3.39
N GLN A 434 15.34 -2.94 2.90
CA GLN A 434 14.33 -3.07 1.84
C GLN A 434 12.95 -2.77 2.41
N PRO A 435 12.22 -1.77 1.87
CA PRO A 435 10.84 -1.54 2.29
C PRO A 435 9.95 -2.71 1.90
N TYR A 436 8.99 -3.09 2.75
CA TYR A 436 8.02 -4.15 2.45
C TYR A 436 6.68 -3.92 3.13
N ILE A 437 5.61 -4.47 2.53
CA ILE A 437 4.23 -4.35 3.00
C ILE A 437 3.66 -5.70 3.45
N ALA A 438 3.91 -6.79 2.72
CA ALA A 438 3.48 -8.13 3.13
C ALA A 438 4.35 -8.67 4.27
N LYS A 439 3.74 -8.97 5.41
CA LYS A 439 4.43 -9.49 6.58
C LYS A 439 4.37 -11.01 6.65
N GLU A 440 3.21 -11.61 6.43
CA GLU A 440 3.00 -13.04 6.59
C GLU A 440 1.80 -13.57 5.81
N PHE A 441 1.86 -14.85 5.46
CA PHE A 441 0.75 -15.60 4.88
C PHE A 441 0.17 -16.55 5.92
N ILE A 442 -1.14 -16.57 6.05
CA ILE A 442 -1.87 -17.29 7.09
C ILE A 442 -2.88 -18.23 6.43
N ASP A 443 -2.88 -19.50 6.83
CA ASP A 443 -3.86 -20.47 6.34
C ASP A 443 -5.23 -20.18 7.00
N PRO A 444 -6.28 -19.88 6.22
CA PRO A 444 -7.60 -19.57 6.76
C PRO A 444 -8.27 -20.75 7.48
N LYS A 445 -7.84 -22.00 7.25
CA LYS A 445 -8.45 -23.21 7.85
C LYS A 445 -8.10 -23.38 9.33
N ASN A 446 -6.87 -23.04 9.70
CA ASN A 446 -6.32 -23.28 11.05
C ASN A 446 -5.68 -22.03 11.68
N ASN A 447 -5.68 -20.89 10.99
CA ASN A 447 -5.04 -19.63 11.37
C ASN A 447 -3.54 -19.75 11.68
N GLN A 448 -2.85 -20.74 11.09
CA GLN A 448 -1.41 -20.88 11.23
C GLN A 448 -0.67 -20.04 10.20
N VAL A 449 0.44 -19.45 10.62
CA VAL A 449 1.35 -18.74 9.72
C VAL A 449 2.08 -19.75 8.84
N VAL A 450 1.79 -19.73 7.54
CA VAL A 450 2.41 -20.59 6.52
C VAL A 450 3.81 -20.10 6.17
N SER A 451 3.95 -18.77 6.05
CA SER A 451 5.26 -18.15 5.82
C SER A 451 5.28 -16.71 6.34
N LYS A 452 6.46 -16.24 6.71
CA LYS A 452 6.69 -14.90 7.25
C LYS A 452 7.86 -14.26 6.55
N LYS A 453 7.71 -13.00 6.16
CA LYS A 453 8.80 -12.17 5.65
C LYS A 453 9.54 -11.54 6.82
N THR A 454 10.86 -11.64 6.79
CA THR A 454 11.74 -10.96 7.73
C THR A 454 12.34 -9.72 7.08
N PRO A 455 12.68 -8.69 7.87
CA PRO A 455 13.39 -7.51 7.38
C PRO A 455 14.65 -7.89 6.60
N VAL A 456 14.87 -7.24 5.44
CA VAL A 456 16.06 -7.47 4.62
C VAL A 456 17.00 -6.27 4.73
N GLU A 457 18.12 -6.48 5.41
CA GLU A 457 19.22 -5.52 5.50
C GLU A 457 20.03 -5.54 4.21
N LYS A 458 19.91 -4.49 3.38
CA LYS A 458 20.64 -4.43 2.11
C LYS A 458 22.12 -4.11 2.30
N ARG A 459 22.44 -3.19 3.21
CA ARG A 459 23.81 -2.74 3.53
C ARG A 459 23.82 -1.73 4.66
N LYS A 460 25.00 -1.55 5.26
CA LYS A 460 25.32 -0.40 6.11
C LYS A 460 26.00 0.69 5.29
N VAL A 461 25.44 1.91 5.30
CA VAL A 461 25.85 3.05 4.47
C VAL A 461 26.73 4.04 5.24
N ILE A 462 26.36 4.32 6.50
CA ILE A 462 27.09 5.24 7.38
C ILE A 462 27.31 4.60 8.76
N SER A 463 28.18 5.22 9.57
CA SER A 463 28.37 4.80 10.95
C SER A 463 27.19 5.20 11.86
N LYS A 464 27.09 4.57 13.02
CA LYS A 464 26.08 4.91 14.04
C LYS A 464 26.29 6.33 14.57
N GLU A 465 27.55 6.71 14.78
CA GLU A 465 27.93 8.05 15.24
C GLU A 465 27.53 9.13 14.22
N THR A 466 27.76 8.88 12.93
CA THR A 466 27.30 9.79 11.87
C THR A 466 25.78 9.91 11.89
N SER A 467 25.07 8.80 12.06
CA SER A 467 23.60 8.80 12.14
C SER A 467 23.11 9.65 13.33
N GLU A 468 23.77 9.55 14.49
CA GLU A 468 23.47 10.40 15.67
C GLU A 468 23.67 11.89 15.38
N LYS A 469 24.78 12.27 14.72
CA LYS A 469 25.04 13.67 14.31
C LYS A 469 23.99 14.16 13.30
N VAL A 470 23.58 13.32 12.35
CA VAL A 470 22.49 13.63 11.41
C VAL A 470 21.18 13.85 12.15
N ARG A 471 20.83 12.97 13.11
CA ARG A 471 19.60 13.13 13.91
C ARG A 471 19.60 14.44 14.70
N TYR A 472 20.73 14.77 15.33
CA TYR A 472 20.91 16.02 16.06
C TYR A 472 20.74 17.25 15.16
N ALA A 473 21.33 17.25 13.96
CA ALA A 473 21.17 18.33 13.00
C ALA A 473 19.70 18.50 12.56
N LEU A 474 19.00 17.39 12.30
CA LEU A 474 17.61 17.40 11.85
C LEU A 474 16.61 17.76 12.95
N GLU A 475 16.89 17.43 14.22
CA GLU A 475 16.12 17.94 15.36
C GLU A 475 16.24 19.47 15.46
N ASN A 476 17.44 20.00 15.27
CA ASN A 476 17.67 21.44 15.23
C ASN A 476 16.94 22.15 14.07
N VAL A 477 16.77 21.50 12.91
CA VAL A 477 15.94 22.04 11.81
C VAL A 477 14.50 22.25 12.25
N VAL A 478 13.95 21.34 13.06
CA VAL A 478 12.57 21.42 13.54
C VAL A 478 12.44 22.41 14.70
N ALA A 479 13.39 22.40 15.65
CA ALA A 479 13.33 23.30 16.81
C ALA A 479 13.65 24.77 16.48
N LYS A 480 14.64 25.01 15.61
CA LYS A 480 15.20 26.36 15.38
C LYS A 480 15.10 26.81 13.91
N GLY A 481 15.10 25.87 12.97
CA GLY A 481 15.20 26.14 11.54
C GLY A 481 13.87 26.23 10.78
N SER A 482 13.89 25.69 9.56
CA SER A 482 12.76 25.74 8.60
C SER A 482 11.63 24.73 8.88
N GLY A 483 11.81 23.80 9.82
CA GLY A 483 10.88 22.70 10.10
C GLY A 483 9.89 22.95 11.25
N LYS A 484 9.79 24.18 11.77
CA LYS A 484 9.04 24.51 13.01
C LYS A 484 7.59 24.04 13.06
N GLY A 485 6.93 23.94 11.90
CA GLY A 485 5.56 23.40 11.82
C GLY A 485 5.42 21.97 12.35
N ALA A 486 6.49 21.18 12.33
CA ALA A 486 6.53 19.81 12.82
C ALA A 486 6.93 19.66 14.29
N PHE A 487 7.20 20.76 15.01
CA PHE A 487 7.63 20.70 16.41
C PHE A 487 6.50 20.16 17.30
N ILE A 488 6.84 19.17 18.14
CA ILE A 488 5.93 18.57 19.12
C ILE A 488 6.62 18.66 20.47
N ASP A 489 5.95 19.25 21.44
CA ASP A 489 6.46 19.30 22.79
C ASP A 489 6.45 17.90 23.42
N GLY A 490 7.53 17.54 24.09
CA GLY A 490 7.71 16.22 24.68
C GLY A 490 8.04 15.12 23.67
N TYR A 491 8.18 15.42 22.38
CA TYR A 491 8.70 14.46 21.39
C TYR A 491 9.79 15.11 20.57
N ARG A 492 11.01 14.54 20.65
CA ARG A 492 12.15 14.99 19.84
C ARG A 492 11.88 14.68 18.37
N VAL A 493 11.37 15.64 17.61
CA VAL A 493 11.10 15.48 16.18
C VAL A 493 12.28 16.02 15.39
N GLY A 494 12.82 15.19 14.50
CA GLY A 494 13.78 15.62 13.48
C GLY A 494 13.13 15.63 12.11
N GLY A 495 13.62 16.48 11.20
CA GLY A 495 13.12 16.45 9.84
C GLY A 495 13.72 17.51 8.93
N LYS A 496 13.26 17.51 7.67
CA LYS A 496 13.71 18.46 6.65
C LYS A 496 12.59 18.81 5.69
N THR A 497 12.47 20.11 5.42
CA THR A 497 11.61 20.67 4.39
C THR A 497 12.20 20.48 2.99
N GLY A 498 11.32 20.20 2.03
CA GLY A 498 11.58 20.19 0.60
C GLY A 498 10.67 21.17 -0.12
N THR A 499 11.21 21.85 -1.12
CA THR A 499 10.46 22.68 -2.06
C THR A 499 11.18 22.55 -3.39
N ALA A 500 10.51 21.94 -4.36
CA ALA A 500 11.08 21.67 -5.67
C ALA A 500 10.18 22.25 -6.75
N GLN A 501 10.77 22.97 -7.70
CA GLN A 501 10.06 23.46 -8.87
C GLN A 501 9.74 22.29 -9.79
N LYS A 502 8.53 22.26 -10.36
CA LYS A 502 8.20 21.24 -11.35
C LYS A 502 8.88 21.53 -12.67
N VAL A 503 9.33 20.46 -13.32
CA VAL A 503 9.86 20.52 -14.68
C VAL A 503 8.80 19.97 -15.63
N LYS A 504 8.52 20.70 -16.71
CA LYS A 504 7.71 20.25 -17.85
C LYS A 504 8.47 20.56 -19.13
N ASP A 505 8.61 19.55 -20.00
CA ASP A 505 9.31 19.67 -21.29
C ASP A 505 10.74 20.25 -21.16
N GLY A 506 11.45 19.85 -20.08
CA GLY A 506 12.82 20.30 -19.80
C GLY A 506 12.95 21.72 -19.25
N LYS A 507 11.83 22.40 -18.92
CA LYS A 507 11.83 23.74 -18.32
C LYS A 507 11.11 23.74 -16.98
N TYR A 508 11.61 24.54 -16.04
CA TYR A 508 10.93 24.77 -14.77
C TYR A 508 9.66 25.60 -14.98
N LEU A 509 8.55 25.15 -14.40
CA LEU A 509 7.27 25.84 -14.43
C LEU A 509 7.28 27.00 -13.43
N GLU A 510 6.72 28.14 -13.85
CA GLU A 510 6.48 29.26 -12.94
C GLU A 510 5.33 28.95 -11.98
N ASN A 511 5.48 29.35 -10.71
CA ASN A 511 4.46 29.22 -9.67
C ASN A 511 3.90 27.80 -9.46
N ASN A 512 4.71 26.77 -9.77
CA ASN A 512 4.31 25.39 -9.61
C ASN A 512 5.38 24.57 -8.90
N TYR A 513 5.09 24.23 -7.65
CA TYR A 513 6.05 23.61 -6.74
C TYR A 513 5.47 22.36 -6.08
N ILE A 514 6.32 21.35 -5.90
CA ILE A 514 6.06 20.24 -4.99
C ILE A 514 6.67 20.64 -3.65
N VAL A 515 5.81 20.80 -2.64
CA VAL A 515 6.24 21.09 -1.27
C VAL A 515 6.19 19.82 -0.45
N SER A 516 7.25 19.55 0.30
CA SER A 516 7.34 18.31 1.07
C SER A 516 8.02 18.50 2.41
N PHE A 517 7.80 17.52 3.28
CA PHE A 517 8.52 17.40 4.54
C PHE A 517 8.74 15.92 4.83
N ILE A 518 9.98 15.58 5.18
CA ILE A 518 10.31 14.28 5.75
C ILE A 518 10.66 14.48 7.22
N GLY A 519 9.91 13.83 8.10
CA GLY A 519 10.09 13.91 9.55
C GLY A 519 10.25 12.53 10.16
N PHE A 520 10.87 12.46 11.32
CA PHE A 520 11.00 11.25 12.11
C PHE A 520 10.99 11.58 13.59
N ALA A 521 10.58 10.60 14.39
CA ALA A 521 10.57 10.73 15.83
C ALA A 521 10.62 9.36 16.52
N PRO A 522 11.11 9.30 17.76
CA PRO A 522 11.94 10.31 18.43
C PRO A 522 13.34 10.48 17.80
N ALA A 523 14.01 11.62 18.00
CA ALA A 523 15.32 11.89 17.40
C ALA A 523 16.48 11.16 18.08
N ASP A 524 16.31 10.72 19.33
CA ASP A 524 17.27 9.87 20.04
C ASP A 524 17.17 8.40 19.60
N ASP A 525 15.95 7.91 19.39
CA ASP A 525 15.65 6.53 18.97
C ASP A 525 14.47 6.52 17.98
N PRO A 526 14.69 6.68 16.66
CA PRO A 526 13.61 6.81 15.69
C PRO A 526 12.76 5.55 15.55
N GLU A 527 11.44 5.70 15.74
CA GLU A 527 10.46 4.61 15.61
C GLU A 527 9.66 4.70 14.32
N ILE A 528 9.55 5.90 13.75
CA ILE A 528 8.78 6.17 12.54
C ILE A 528 9.43 7.30 11.74
N VAL A 529 9.48 7.11 10.42
CA VAL A 529 9.79 8.15 9.43
C VAL A 529 8.52 8.40 8.63
N VAL A 530 8.08 9.65 8.54
CA VAL A 530 6.90 10.08 7.80
C VAL A 530 7.32 11.08 6.73
N TYR A 531 6.91 10.82 5.50
CA TYR A 531 7.08 11.72 4.37
C TYR A 531 5.74 12.16 3.84
N VAL A 532 5.55 13.46 3.66
CA VAL A 532 4.41 14.04 2.97
C VAL A 532 4.89 14.97 1.87
N ALA A 533 4.32 14.83 0.67
CA ALA A 533 4.45 15.77 -0.42
C ALA A 533 3.07 16.24 -0.89
N VAL A 534 2.98 17.53 -1.17
CA VAL A 534 1.78 18.20 -1.69
C VAL A 534 2.17 18.87 -3.00
N ASP A 535 1.56 18.43 -4.08
CA ASP A 535 1.80 18.94 -5.43
C ASP A 535 0.92 20.16 -5.69
N ASN A 536 1.54 21.30 -5.97
CA ASN A 536 0.90 22.55 -6.34
C ASN A 536 -0.24 22.99 -5.39
N PRO A 537 0.02 23.20 -4.08
CA PRO A 537 -1.00 23.66 -3.16
C PRO A 537 -1.45 25.10 -3.50
N LYS A 538 -2.77 25.32 -3.52
CA LYS A 538 -3.42 26.58 -3.90
C LYS A 538 -3.81 27.39 -2.65
N GLY A 539 -3.88 28.71 -2.79
CA GLY A 539 -4.33 29.61 -1.72
C GLY A 539 -3.37 29.77 -0.53
N VAL A 540 -2.12 29.31 -0.66
CA VAL A 540 -1.12 29.33 0.41
C VAL A 540 0.27 29.62 -0.14
N THR A 541 1.15 30.15 0.70
CA THR A 541 2.57 30.25 0.37
C THR A 541 3.17 28.85 0.19
N GLN A 542 3.68 28.55 -1.00
CA GLN A 542 4.17 27.23 -1.40
C GLN A 542 5.55 26.89 -0.81
N PHE A 543 5.64 26.81 0.52
CA PHE A 543 6.82 26.34 1.24
C PHE A 543 6.52 25.06 2.03
N GLY A 544 7.46 24.10 1.99
CA GLY A 544 7.35 22.84 2.74
C GLY A 544 7.16 23.02 4.25
N GLY A 545 7.76 24.07 4.82
CA GLY A 545 7.62 24.39 6.25
C GLY A 545 6.24 24.91 6.65
N VAL A 546 5.47 25.46 5.71
CA VAL A 546 4.13 26.02 5.94
C VAL A 546 3.05 24.97 5.69
N VAL A 547 3.20 24.18 4.62
CA VAL A 547 2.18 23.22 4.19
C VAL A 547 2.46 21.82 4.75
N ALA A 548 3.61 21.23 4.42
CA ALA A 548 3.88 19.82 4.69
C ALA A 548 4.36 19.53 6.12
N ALA A 549 5.16 20.43 6.72
CA ALA A 549 5.69 20.22 8.06
C ALA A 549 4.60 20.12 9.15
N PRO A 550 3.56 20.97 9.18
CA PRO A 550 2.45 20.80 10.13
C PRO A 550 1.68 19.49 9.94
N ILE A 551 1.46 19.06 8.70
CA ILE A 551 0.80 17.79 8.39
C ILE A 551 1.59 16.63 9.02
N VAL A 552 2.91 16.57 8.78
CA VAL A 552 3.76 15.54 9.37
C VAL A 552 3.82 15.65 10.90
N GLY A 553 3.89 16.86 11.46
CA GLY A 553 3.84 17.09 12.89
C GLY A 553 2.57 16.54 13.54
N ASN A 554 1.40 16.74 12.91
CA ASN A 554 0.14 16.19 13.39
C ASN A 554 0.09 14.67 13.26
N ILE A 555 0.59 14.10 12.16
CA ILE A 555 0.68 12.65 11.99
C ILE A 555 1.54 12.03 13.09
N LEU A 556 2.74 12.59 13.33
CA LEU A 556 3.65 12.10 14.37
C LEU A 556 3.04 12.25 15.77
N ARG A 557 2.38 13.38 16.07
CA ARG A 557 1.75 13.64 17.37
C ARG A 557 0.75 12.55 17.76
N ASP A 558 -0.04 12.09 16.79
CA ASP A 558 -1.07 11.08 17.03
C ASP A 558 -0.54 9.65 16.85
N ALA A 559 0.44 9.43 15.97
CA ALA A 559 1.00 8.10 15.72
C ALA A 559 1.90 7.59 16.86
N LEU A 560 2.72 8.47 17.46
CA LEU A 560 3.69 8.08 18.50
C LEU A 560 3.01 7.43 19.73
N PRO A 561 1.93 7.99 20.31
CA PRO A 561 1.19 7.33 21.38
C PRO A 561 0.56 5.99 20.96
N VAL A 562 0.03 5.91 19.73
CA VAL A 562 -0.55 4.67 19.18
C VAL A 562 0.48 3.54 19.07
N MET A 563 1.73 3.91 18.78
CA MET A 563 2.89 3.02 18.76
C MET A 563 3.45 2.72 20.16
N GLY A 564 2.91 3.32 21.22
CA GLY A 564 3.41 3.15 22.59
C GLY A 564 4.71 3.90 22.87
N VAL A 565 5.09 4.87 22.02
CA VAL A 565 6.30 5.66 22.20
C VAL A 565 6.08 6.68 23.33
N LYS A 566 6.98 6.68 24.32
CA LYS A 566 6.90 7.59 25.46
C LYS A 566 7.44 8.98 25.12
N PRO A 567 6.85 10.07 25.67
CA PRO A 567 7.43 11.39 25.60
C PRO A 567 8.85 11.45 26.21
N ARG A 568 9.66 12.41 25.76
CA ARG A 568 11.01 12.72 26.26
C ARG A 568 10.97 13.95 27.16
N LYS A 569 11.79 13.96 28.20
CA LYS A 569 11.97 15.12 29.09
C LYS A 569 12.95 16.14 28.52
N GLU A 570 13.99 15.65 27.86
CA GLU A 570 15.00 16.47 27.21
C GLU A 570 14.70 16.57 25.72
N GLN A 571 14.72 17.79 25.20
CA GLN A 571 14.50 18.13 23.79
C GLN A 571 15.21 19.44 23.49
N VAL A 572 15.63 19.65 22.25
CA VAL A 572 16.09 20.96 21.82
C VAL A 572 14.92 21.94 21.87
N GLU A 573 15.02 22.95 22.76
CA GLU A 573 13.96 23.94 22.93
C GLU A 573 13.69 24.71 21.64
N ARG A 574 12.40 25.01 21.43
CA ARG A 574 11.96 25.77 20.28
C ARG A 574 12.43 27.22 20.40
N GLU A 575 13.01 27.73 19.33
CA GLU A 575 13.30 29.15 19.22
C GLU A 575 12.06 29.90 18.72
N TYR A 576 11.52 30.78 19.57
CA TYR A 576 10.36 31.61 19.27
C TYR A 576 10.77 32.86 18.48
N LYS A 577 10.04 33.16 17.41
CA LYS A 577 10.20 34.42 16.66
C LYS A 577 9.11 35.41 17.06
N TRP A 578 9.34 36.70 16.79
CA TRP A 578 8.34 37.74 17.00
C TRP A 578 7.02 37.39 16.31
N GLY A 579 5.93 37.33 17.08
CA GLY A 579 4.60 36.90 16.63
C GLY A 579 4.27 35.42 16.87
N ASP A 580 5.22 34.59 17.29
CA ASP A 580 4.91 33.24 17.79
C ASP A 580 4.23 33.34 19.17
N ILE A 581 3.20 32.51 19.38
CA ILE A 581 2.59 32.32 20.70
C ILE A 581 3.47 31.35 21.49
N PRO A 582 4.09 31.77 22.61
CA PRO A 582 4.95 30.90 23.40
C PRO A 582 4.16 29.76 24.05
N THR A 583 4.86 28.70 24.43
CA THR A 583 4.29 27.69 25.32
C THR A 583 4.60 28.03 26.76
N VAL A 584 3.61 27.81 27.63
CA VAL A 584 3.71 27.97 29.08
C VAL A 584 3.49 26.62 29.75
N GLU A 585 4.20 26.38 30.85
CA GLU A 585 4.06 25.17 31.65
C GLU A 585 2.75 25.23 32.45
N VAL A 586 1.98 24.14 32.41
CA VAL A 586 0.73 24.04 33.15
C VAL A 586 1.05 23.95 34.64
N PRO A 587 0.61 24.93 35.46
CA PRO A 587 0.87 24.90 36.90
C PRO A 587 0.12 23.74 37.59
N ASN A 588 0.61 23.34 38.76
CA ASN A 588 -0.11 22.39 39.60
C ASN A 588 -1.25 23.09 40.34
N LEU A 589 -2.47 22.86 39.87
CA LEU A 589 -3.70 23.42 40.40
C LEU A 589 -4.42 22.46 41.36
N ILE A 590 -3.97 21.20 41.48
CA ILE A 590 -4.59 20.19 42.35
C ILE A 590 -4.51 20.65 43.81
N GLY A 591 -5.65 20.61 44.51
CA GLY A 591 -5.80 21.02 45.90
C GLY A 591 -6.07 22.52 46.11
N MET A 592 -5.99 23.34 45.07
CA MET A 592 -6.26 24.79 45.15
C MET A 592 -7.77 25.08 45.27
N LYS A 593 -8.10 26.17 45.97
CA LYS A 593 -9.47 26.68 46.10
C LYS A 593 -9.80 27.65 44.96
N LYS A 594 -11.09 27.81 44.67
CA LYS A 594 -11.59 28.68 43.57
C LYS A 594 -11.08 30.12 43.62
N LYS A 595 -10.80 30.67 44.81
CA LYS A 595 -10.29 32.04 45.01
C LYS A 595 -8.81 32.20 44.64
N ASP A 596 -8.02 31.14 44.76
CA ASP A 596 -6.56 31.17 44.57
C ASP A 596 -6.14 30.91 43.11
N LEU A 597 -7.10 30.54 42.26
CA LEU A 597 -6.86 30.24 40.84
C LEU A 597 -6.66 31.50 39.98
N GLN A 598 -7.26 32.64 40.36
CA GLN A 598 -7.21 33.87 39.56
C GLN A 598 -5.81 34.51 39.52
N THR A 599 -4.97 34.26 40.51
CA THR A 599 -3.63 34.86 40.65
C THR A 599 -2.52 34.06 39.96
N GLN A 600 -2.78 32.80 39.59
CA GLN A 600 -1.78 31.86 39.05
C GLN A 600 -1.81 31.73 37.51
N LEU A 601 -2.75 32.40 36.83
CA LEU A 601 -3.13 32.08 35.44
C LEU A 601 -3.14 33.32 34.53
N VAL A 602 -2.07 34.12 34.57
CA VAL A 602 -1.90 35.29 33.70
C VAL A 602 -1.98 34.91 32.21
N ASP A 603 -1.58 33.67 31.90
CA ASP A 603 -1.31 33.21 30.54
C ASP A 603 -2.26 32.09 30.07
N LEU A 604 -3.24 31.64 30.89
CA LEU A 604 -4.05 30.44 30.64
C LEU A 604 -5.54 30.64 30.97
N LYS A 605 -6.43 29.99 30.20
CA LYS A 605 -7.89 30.05 30.39
C LYS A 605 -8.38 28.82 31.15
N LEU A 606 -9.41 28.96 31.98
CA LEU A 606 -10.02 27.82 32.71
C LEU A 606 -11.35 27.39 32.10
N ASP A 607 -11.54 26.08 31.98
CA ASP A 607 -12.81 25.41 31.77
C ASP A 607 -13.17 24.66 33.06
N ILE A 608 -14.09 25.22 33.85
CA ILE A 608 -14.41 24.75 35.20
C ILE A 608 -15.60 23.79 35.15
N SER A 609 -15.48 22.64 35.80
CA SER A 609 -16.57 21.67 35.96
C SER A 609 -16.68 21.17 37.40
N GLY A 610 -17.90 21.07 37.93
CA GLY A 610 -18.17 20.58 39.30
C GLY A 610 -18.36 21.69 40.35
N ASP A 611 -18.99 21.35 41.47
CA ASP A 611 -19.47 22.29 42.51
C ASP A 611 -18.71 22.20 43.85
N GLY A 612 -17.60 21.44 43.91
CA GLY A 612 -16.79 21.27 45.12
C GLY A 612 -15.89 22.47 45.48
N GLU A 613 -15.24 22.43 46.65
CA GLU A 613 -14.38 23.53 47.13
C GLU A 613 -12.95 23.51 46.57
N LYS A 614 -12.43 22.35 46.19
CA LYS A 614 -11.04 22.16 45.75
C LYS A 614 -10.94 21.49 44.39
N VAL A 615 -9.88 21.81 43.66
CA VAL A 615 -9.54 21.10 42.42
C VAL A 615 -9.05 19.69 42.77
N ILE A 616 -9.78 18.67 42.32
CA ILE A 616 -9.42 17.26 42.51
C ILE A 616 -8.67 16.69 41.30
N LYS A 617 -8.87 17.30 40.13
CA LYS A 617 -8.27 16.86 38.87
C LYS A 617 -8.11 18.02 37.91
N GLN A 618 -7.01 18.02 37.17
CA GLN A 618 -6.76 18.95 36.07
C GLN A 618 -6.42 18.19 34.80
N SER A 619 -6.68 18.81 33.65
CA SER A 619 -6.26 18.32 32.34
C SER A 619 -5.95 19.53 31.43
N PRO A 620 -4.72 19.64 30.89
CA PRO A 620 -3.57 18.73 31.02
C PRO A 620 -2.98 18.64 32.43
N GLU A 621 -2.14 17.61 32.67
CA GLU A 621 -1.43 17.41 33.94
C GLU A 621 -0.42 18.54 34.22
N ALA A 622 -0.05 18.72 35.48
CA ALA A 622 0.96 19.69 35.88
C ALA A 622 2.30 19.38 35.21
N GLY A 623 3.00 20.41 34.73
CA GLY A 623 4.26 20.27 34.00
C GLY A 623 4.10 20.02 32.49
N ALA A 624 2.89 19.83 31.98
CA ALA A 624 2.65 19.79 30.53
C ALA A 624 2.84 21.19 29.92
N LYS A 625 3.49 21.33 28.78
CA LYS A 625 3.59 22.62 28.08
C LYS A 625 2.42 22.80 27.10
N VAL A 626 1.70 23.91 27.21
CA VAL A 626 0.57 24.28 26.33
C VAL A 626 0.79 25.66 25.72
N LYS A 627 0.13 25.99 24.61
CA LYS A 627 0.21 27.35 24.06
C LYS A 627 -0.39 28.35 25.05
N GLU A 628 0.23 29.52 25.19
CA GLU A 628 -0.37 30.65 25.89
C GLU A 628 -1.81 30.91 25.38
N GLY A 629 -2.72 31.15 26.31
CA GLY A 629 -4.16 31.32 26.06
C GLY A 629 -4.96 30.01 25.92
N SER A 630 -4.32 28.84 26.04
CA SER A 630 -5.02 27.54 26.03
C SER A 630 -5.99 27.37 27.20
N LYS A 631 -7.05 26.58 26.98
CA LYS A 631 -8.00 26.21 28.03
C LYS A 631 -7.53 24.99 28.81
N ILE A 632 -7.40 25.11 30.12
CA ILE A 632 -7.16 24.01 31.06
C ILE A 632 -8.49 23.63 31.69
N ARG A 633 -8.84 22.35 31.63
CA ARG A 633 -10.03 21.83 32.29
C ARG A 633 -9.71 21.44 33.73
N ILE A 634 -10.46 21.99 34.68
CA ILE A 634 -10.33 21.67 36.09
C ILE A 634 -11.65 21.15 36.64
N TYR A 635 -11.55 20.10 37.47
CA TYR A 635 -12.68 19.46 38.10
C TYR A 635 -12.65 19.73 39.60
N PHE A 636 -13.75 20.27 40.13
CA PHE A 636 -13.92 20.53 41.54
C PHE A 636 -14.61 19.35 42.25
N GLY A 637 -14.12 19.03 43.44
CA GLY A 637 -14.67 18.04 44.35
C GLY A 637 -14.45 18.46 45.81
N ASN A 638 -15.00 17.67 46.73
CA ASN A 638 -14.84 17.87 48.17
C ASN A 638 -13.66 17.09 48.72
#